data_AF-A0A963HF18-F1
#
_entry.id   AF-A0A963HF18-F1
#
_cell.length_a   1.000
_cell.length_b   1.000
_cell.length_c   1.000
_cell.angle_alpha   90.00
_cell.angle_beta   90.00
_cell.angle_gamma   90.00
#
_symmetry.space_group_name_H-M   'P 1'
#
loop_
_entity.id
_entity.type
_entity.pdbx_description
1 polymer ?
#
loop_
_entity_poly.entity_id
_entity_poly.type
_entity_poly.pdbx_seq_one_letter_code
_entity_poly.pdbx_strand_id
1 'polypeptide(L)'
;MLEILYRDDWLVAIHKPSGLLVHRSPIAAHEERFAVQLLRDQLGRRVYPAHRLDRGTSGVLLFALDRDVARTLAQRFESQAVDKRYLAVVRGHPPEHGLIDHALVRRLDAVEIRRGKGAGARDMLPEDEDDSDAAEVPEPLAQPARTRFRRLATVELPHAVDRYPTSRYALVELFPETGRRHQLRRHLKHIAHPIIGDATYGKGRHNRLFQALFGSQRLLLACTRLALAHPVTERPLEIEAPLAEDFAAVLAALGWQTAQRNTFEAESRLTAARGPAPERHPSHDTPGKTMNPLLQVRQHGQQIWLDNLSRTLLEEGHLARLVADDGVAGVTTNPAIFHKAISGGRYYEDDLATLKQQPLSAEARYEALVIPDVQRACDLLAPLHRDSGGSAGYVSLEVSPALAHDADGTVAAGLRLKAAVDRANLLIKVPATQAGLVAIERLIGEGVSVNVTLMFSLAHCEAVGEAYLRGLARLRAAGGDLGGVMSVASLFLSRVDTLVDKLLEERGGDQLALRGRSAVAMARLAYEAWQARFHGAGFEDLAAAGARPQFMLWASTGTKNPAYSDLLYVEPLIGADTINTLPDATLDALRDHGRIASTLEEDVEQAAAHFTALAAAGIDLVAVGERLQQEGLAQFEQAFAGLLELTA
;
A
#
# COMPACT_ATOMS: atom_id res chain seq x y z
N MET A 1 -43.76 3.10 9.72
CA MET A 1 -43.81 1.64 9.48
C MET A 1 -42.74 1.32 8.46
N LEU A 2 -42.02 0.21 8.60
CA LEU A 2 -41.02 -0.27 7.64
C LEU A 2 -41.73 -1.06 6.54
N GLU A 3 -41.33 -0.83 5.29
CA GLU A 3 -41.83 -1.58 4.13
C GLU A 3 -41.32 -3.03 4.19
N ILE A 4 -42.24 -4.00 4.13
CA ILE A 4 -41.92 -5.43 4.12
C ILE A 4 -41.81 -5.87 2.66
N LEU A 5 -40.64 -6.38 2.29
CA LEU A 5 -40.33 -6.92 0.95
C LEU A 5 -40.70 -8.39 0.83
N TYR A 6 -40.57 -9.13 1.92
CA TYR A 6 -40.85 -10.57 1.98
C TYR A 6 -41.27 -10.95 3.39
N ARG A 7 -42.22 -11.88 3.52
CA ARG A 7 -42.59 -12.47 4.81
C ARG A 7 -43.18 -13.86 4.62
N ASP A 8 -42.74 -14.79 5.44
CA ASP A 8 -43.38 -16.08 5.66
C ASP A 8 -43.43 -16.40 7.16
N ASP A 9 -43.62 -17.67 7.51
CA ASP A 9 -43.70 -18.13 8.90
C ASP A 9 -42.37 -18.00 9.67
N TRP A 10 -41.24 -17.99 8.95
CA TRP A 10 -39.88 -18.09 9.47
C TRP A 10 -39.06 -16.82 9.26
N LEU A 11 -39.32 -16.07 8.21
CA LEU A 11 -38.51 -14.96 7.71
C LEU A 11 -39.34 -13.70 7.48
N VAL A 12 -38.68 -12.56 7.64
CA VAL A 12 -39.18 -11.28 7.17
C VAL A 12 -38.03 -10.43 6.64
N ALA A 13 -38.17 -9.87 5.45
CA ALA A 13 -37.23 -8.90 4.89
C ALA A 13 -37.90 -7.54 4.74
N ILE A 14 -37.15 -6.48 5.02
CA ILE A 14 -37.62 -5.10 4.88
C ILE A 14 -36.78 -4.33 3.86
N HIS A 15 -37.36 -3.27 3.34
CA HIS A 15 -36.62 -2.21 2.68
C HIS A 15 -36.12 -1.24 3.74
N LYS A 16 -34.84 -1.37 4.11
CA LYS A 16 -34.21 -0.50 5.09
C LYS A 16 -33.93 0.87 4.43
N PRO A 17 -34.43 1.99 4.98
CA PRO A 17 -34.07 3.32 4.50
C PRO A 17 -32.63 3.69 4.85
N SER A 18 -32.04 4.63 4.09
CA SER A 18 -30.76 5.25 4.44
C SER A 18 -30.89 6.03 5.75
N GLY A 19 -29.83 6.04 6.57
CA GLY A 19 -29.79 6.74 7.86
C GLY A 19 -30.26 5.91 9.07
N LEU A 20 -31.03 4.83 8.86
CA LEU A 20 -31.50 3.98 9.95
C LEU A 20 -30.42 3.00 10.43
N LEU A 21 -30.21 2.87 11.75
CA LEU A 21 -29.36 1.82 12.33
C LEU A 21 -30.11 0.49 12.49
N VAL A 22 -29.39 -0.64 12.42
CA VAL A 22 -29.99 -1.97 12.60
C VAL A 22 -30.23 -2.28 14.09
N HIS A 23 -29.25 -1.99 14.96
CA HIS A 23 -29.31 -2.18 16.42
C HIS A 23 -28.77 -0.97 17.17
N ARG A 24 -29.07 -0.89 18.48
CA ARG A 24 -28.44 0.04 19.42
C ARG A 24 -26.92 -0.11 19.40
N SER A 25 -26.21 1.01 19.30
CA SER A 25 -24.75 1.10 19.42
C SER A 25 -24.40 2.21 20.42
N PRO A 26 -23.42 2.00 21.31
CA PRO A 26 -22.94 3.04 22.25
C PRO A 26 -22.37 4.31 21.58
N ILE A 27 -22.06 4.26 20.28
CA ILE A 27 -21.58 5.40 19.49
C ILE A 27 -22.74 6.36 19.12
N ALA A 28 -23.98 5.97 19.39
CA ALA A 28 -25.19 6.72 19.12
C ALA A 28 -26.11 6.74 20.36
N ALA A 29 -25.58 7.19 21.51
CA ALA A 29 -26.29 7.22 22.79
C ALA A 29 -27.58 8.09 22.80
N HIS A 30 -27.78 8.93 21.78
CA HIS A 30 -28.93 9.83 21.63
C HIS A 30 -29.92 9.41 20.52
N GLU A 31 -29.73 8.25 19.88
CA GLU A 31 -30.56 7.81 18.75
C GLU A 31 -31.65 6.83 19.23
N GLU A 32 -32.92 7.16 19.01
CA GLU A 32 -34.06 6.44 19.63
C GLU A 32 -34.70 5.38 18.71
N ARG A 33 -34.32 5.28 17.43
CA ARG A 33 -35.01 4.46 16.42
C ARG A 33 -34.07 3.50 15.69
N PHE A 34 -34.35 2.19 15.80
CA PHE A 34 -33.56 1.10 15.22
C PHE A 34 -34.45 0.14 14.43
N ALA A 35 -33.94 -0.43 13.34
CA ALA A 35 -34.70 -1.32 12.46
C ALA A 35 -35.30 -2.53 13.21
N VAL A 36 -34.53 -3.15 14.11
CA VAL A 36 -35.01 -4.26 14.95
C VAL A 36 -36.18 -3.85 15.83
N GLN A 37 -36.09 -2.68 16.48
CA GLN A 37 -37.12 -2.21 17.39
C GLN A 37 -38.40 -1.83 16.62
N LEU A 38 -38.25 -1.05 15.54
CA LEU A 38 -39.35 -0.66 14.68
C LEU A 38 -40.08 -1.88 14.08
N LEU A 39 -39.32 -2.88 13.62
CA LEU A 39 -39.90 -4.09 13.02
C LEU A 39 -40.54 -4.99 14.06
N ARG A 40 -39.93 -5.15 15.25
CA ARG A 40 -40.51 -5.88 16.38
C ARG A 40 -41.86 -5.27 16.77
N ASP A 41 -41.88 -3.96 16.96
CA ASP A 41 -43.08 -3.24 17.39
C ASP A 41 -44.17 -3.30 16.29
N GLN A 42 -43.77 -3.21 15.02
CA GLN A 42 -44.66 -3.38 13.86
C GLN A 42 -45.26 -4.78 13.74
N LEU A 43 -44.51 -5.83 14.07
CA LEU A 43 -44.97 -7.21 13.95
C LEU A 43 -45.58 -7.77 15.25
N GLY A 44 -45.46 -7.06 16.37
CA GLY A 44 -45.85 -7.53 17.69
C GLY A 44 -45.09 -8.76 18.17
N ARG A 45 -43.94 -9.09 17.57
CA ARG A 45 -43.13 -10.26 17.91
C ARG A 45 -41.64 -9.98 17.79
N ARG A 46 -40.84 -10.77 18.51
CA ARG A 46 -39.38 -10.70 18.44
C ARG A 46 -38.89 -11.05 17.02
N VAL A 47 -37.87 -10.32 16.57
CA VAL A 47 -37.21 -10.53 15.28
C VAL A 47 -35.70 -10.61 15.49
N TYR A 48 -35.02 -11.35 14.63
CA TYR A 48 -33.59 -11.64 14.72
C TYR A 48 -32.93 -11.30 13.38
N PRO A 49 -32.13 -10.23 13.26
CA PRO A 49 -31.52 -9.86 12.00
C PRO A 49 -30.48 -10.89 11.57
N ALA A 50 -30.52 -11.26 10.29
CA ALA A 50 -29.62 -12.23 9.69
C ALA A 50 -28.26 -11.62 9.29
N HIS A 51 -28.26 -10.33 8.97
CA HIS A 51 -27.07 -9.58 8.60
C HIS A 51 -27.22 -8.09 8.98
N ARG A 52 -26.16 -7.30 8.77
CA ARG A 52 -26.19 -5.86 9.01
C ARG A 52 -25.91 -5.10 7.72
N LEU A 53 -26.56 -3.95 7.57
CA LEU A 53 -26.21 -2.91 6.62
C LEU A 53 -25.70 -1.69 7.39
N ASP A 54 -24.71 -0.99 6.83
CA ASP A 54 -24.24 0.27 7.40
C ASP A 54 -25.39 1.29 7.50
N ARG A 55 -25.28 2.24 8.43
CA ARG A 55 -26.30 3.28 8.67
C ARG A 55 -26.79 3.94 7.38
N GLY A 56 -25.86 4.38 6.53
CA GLY A 56 -26.15 5.05 5.26
C GLY A 56 -26.56 4.13 4.10
N THR A 57 -26.42 2.81 4.24
CA THR A 57 -26.77 1.86 3.17
C THR A 57 -28.26 1.53 3.25
N SER A 58 -28.98 1.70 2.13
CA SER A 58 -30.38 1.31 1.99
C SER A 58 -30.53 -0.09 1.36
N GLY A 59 -31.73 -0.65 1.35
CA GLY A 59 -32.04 -1.87 0.60
C GLY A 59 -32.45 -3.06 1.47
N VAL A 60 -32.28 -4.28 0.95
CA VAL A 60 -32.75 -5.53 1.58
C VAL A 60 -32.07 -5.76 2.94
N LEU A 61 -32.86 -5.85 4.01
CA LEU A 61 -32.42 -6.31 5.32
C LEU A 61 -33.29 -7.48 5.79
N LEU A 62 -32.68 -8.65 5.93
CA LEU A 62 -33.36 -9.91 6.28
C LEU A 62 -33.33 -10.19 7.78
N PHE A 63 -34.45 -10.69 8.31
CA PHE A 63 -34.63 -11.15 9.67
C PHE A 63 -35.25 -12.55 9.70
N ALA A 64 -34.88 -13.34 10.71
CA ALA A 64 -35.61 -14.51 11.14
C ALA A 64 -36.65 -14.14 12.21
N LEU A 65 -37.69 -14.95 12.30
CA LEU A 65 -38.80 -14.81 13.23
C LEU A 65 -38.69 -15.76 14.44
N ASP A 66 -37.72 -16.68 14.41
CA ASP A 66 -37.32 -17.57 15.50
C ASP A 66 -35.79 -17.69 15.61
N ARG A 67 -35.33 -18.26 16.73
CA ARG A 67 -33.91 -18.30 17.11
C ARG A 67 -33.10 -19.36 16.36
N ASP A 68 -33.73 -20.45 15.93
CA ASP A 68 -33.03 -21.55 15.29
C ASP A 68 -32.81 -21.24 13.80
N VAL A 69 -33.83 -20.68 13.14
CA VAL A 69 -33.69 -20.14 11.78
C VAL A 69 -32.69 -18.98 11.74
N ALA A 70 -32.66 -18.12 12.76
CA ALA A 70 -31.65 -17.08 12.87
C ALA A 70 -30.22 -17.65 12.89
N ARG A 71 -30.01 -18.77 13.59
CA ARG A 71 -28.71 -19.46 13.66
C ARG A 71 -28.31 -20.04 12.31
N THR A 72 -29.23 -20.73 11.63
CA THR A 72 -29.00 -21.27 10.29
C THR A 72 -28.67 -20.17 9.28
N LEU A 73 -29.39 -19.04 9.34
CA LEU A 73 -29.11 -17.90 8.48
C LEU A 73 -27.74 -17.28 8.76
N ALA A 74 -27.37 -17.08 10.03
CA ALA A 74 -26.05 -16.55 10.39
C ALA A 74 -24.92 -17.42 9.80
N GLN A 75 -25.04 -18.76 9.92
CA GLN A 75 -24.09 -19.70 9.32
C GLN A 75 -24.00 -19.57 7.79
N ARG A 76 -25.12 -19.34 7.09
CA ARG A 76 -25.12 -19.13 5.64
C ARG A 76 -24.42 -17.83 5.23
N PHE A 77 -24.56 -16.76 6.00
CA PHE A 77 -23.81 -15.52 5.77
C PHE A 77 -22.31 -15.68 6.06
N GLU A 78 -21.94 -16.43 7.11
CA GLU A 78 -20.54 -16.70 7.48
C GLU A 78 -19.83 -17.59 6.45
N SER A 79 -20.52 -18.61 5.95
CA SER A 79 -20.03 -19.54 4.92
C SER A 79 -20.09 -18.99 3.48
N GLN A 80 -20.49 -17.73 3.30
CA GLN A 80 -20.59 -17.07 1.99
C GLN A 80 -21.61 -17.74 1.04
N ALA A 81 -22.60 -18.45 1.59
CA ALA A 81 -23.68 -19.11 0.84
C ALA A 81 -24.85 -18.17 0.48
N VAL A 82 -24.61 -16.85 0.51
CA VAL A 82 -25.61 -15.81 0.25
C VAL A 82 -25.07 -14.83 -0.79
N ASP A 83 -25.73 -14.78 -1.93
CA ASP A 83 -25.41 -13.84 -3.00
C ASP A 83 -26.04 -12.48 -2.72
N LYS A 84 -25.24 -11.43 -2.86
CA LYS A 84 -25.69 -10.05 -2.65
C LYS A 84 -25.32 -9.20 -3.86
N ARG A 85 -26.26 -8.37 -4.30
CA ARG A 85 -26.03 -7.35 -5.33
C ARG A 85 -26.24 -5.97 -4.72
N TYR A 86 -25.27 -5.09 -4.93
CA TYR A 86 -25.35 -3.70 -4.53
C TYR A 86 -25.24 -2.79 -5.75
N LEU A 87 -25.84 -1.62 -5.64
CA LEU A 87 -25.71 -0.54 -6.61
C LEU A 87 -25.10 0.68 -5.93
N ALA A 88 -24.11 1.31 -6.57
CA ALA A 88 -23.42 2.48 -6.05
C ALA A 88 -23.16 3.54 -7.12
N VAL A 89 -23.18 4.81 -6.72
CA VAL A 89 -22.64 5.93 -7.52
C VAL A 89 -21.24 6.24 -7.03
N VAL A 90 -20.27 6.20 -7.94
CA VAL A 90 -18.85 6.39 -7.61
C VAL A 90 -18.26 7.58 -8.35
N ARG A 91 -17.22 8.16 -7.75
CA ARG A 91 -16.37 9.15 -8.42
C ARG A 91 -15.55 8.49 -9.52
N GLY A 92 -15.45 9.13 -10.67
CA GLY A 92 -14.64 8.70 -11.81
C GLY A 92 -15.33 7.60 -12.63
N HIS A 93 -14.61 7.10 -13.63
CA HIS A 93 -15.05 6.01 -14.50
C HIS A 93 -14.16 4.79 -14.23
N PRO A 94 -14.56 3.86 -13.35
CA PRO A 94 -13.82 2.61 -13.16
C PRO A 94 -13.86 1.75 -14.44
N PRO A 95 -13.02 0.71 -14.54
CA PRO A 95 -13.12 -0.30 -15.60
C PRO A 95 -14.54 -0.85 -15.76
N GLU A 96 -14.87 -1.38 -16.93
CA GLU A 96 -16.22 -1.91 -17.20
C GLU A 96 -16.59 -3.07 -16.27
N HIS A 97 -15.63 -3.91 -15.93
CA HIS A 97 -15.75 -4.97 -14.93
C HIS A 97 -14.40 -5.12 -14.22
N GLY A 98 -14.42 -5.72 -13.03
CA GLY A 98 -13.19 -6.02 -12.31
C GLY A 98 -13.42 -6.77 -11.01
N LEU A 99 -12.32 -7.21 -10.40
CA LEU A 99 -12.28 -7.80 -9.07
C LEU A 99 -11.41 -6.91 -8.19
N ILE A 100 -11.95 -6.48 -7.05
CA ILE A 100 -11.18 -5.82 -6.01
C ILE A 100 -10.85 -6.88 -4.97
N ASP A 101 -9.61 -7.36 -4.99
CA ASP A 101 -9.05 -8.29 -4.01
C ASP A 101 -8.08 -7.54 -3.08
N HIS A 102 -8.63 -7.01 -1.98
CA HIS A 102 -7.87 -6.17 -1.07
C HIS A 102 -8.26 -6.49 0.37
N ALA A 103 -7.35 -7.12 1.12
CA ALA A 103 -7.60 -7.50 2.50
C ALA A 103 -7.94 -6.29 3.38
N LEU A 104 -8.91 -6.47 4.28
CA LEU A 104 -9.40 -5.41 5.14
C LEU A 104 -9.10 -5.72 6.61
N VAL A 105 -8.27 -4.87 7.22
CA VAL A 105 -8.03 -4.86 8.67
C VAL A 105 -9.35 -4.67 9.42
N ARG A 106 -9.63 -5.55 10.39
CA ARG A 106 -10.83 -5.50 11.24
C ARG A 106 -10.70 -4.38 12.26
N ARG A 107 -11.26 -3.21 12.02
CA ARG A 107 -11.31 -2.18 13.07
C ARG A 107 -12.33 -2.58 14.15
N LEU A 108 -11.86 -2.95 15.34
CA LEU A 108 -12.68 -3.12 16.54
C LEU A 108 -13.26 -1.75 16.93
N ASP A 109 -14.50 -1.71 17.40
CA ASP A 109 -15.04 -0.49 18.01
C ASP A 109 -14.75 -0.40 19.52
N ALA A 110 -14.91 0.79 20.10
CA ALA A 110 -14.62 1.07 21.51
C ALA A 110 -15.41 0.18 22.51
N VAL A 111 -16.43 -0.52 22.03
CA VAL A 111 -17.31 -1.38 22.84
C VAL A 111 -16.83 -2.82 22.77
N GLU A 112 -16.41 -3.29 21.59
CA GLU A 112 -15.70 -4.56 21.41
C GLU A 112 -14.38 -4.57 22.17
N ILE A 113 -13.69 -3.43 22.27
CA ILE A 113 -12.48 -3.25 23.09
C ILE A 113 -12.81 -3.36 24.59
N ARG A 114 -13.92 -2.78 25.04
CA ARG A 114 -14.32 -2.77 26.46
C ARG A 114 -14.93 -4.09 26.95
N ARG A 115 -15.37 -4.98 26.05
CA ARG A 115 -16.10 -6.22 26.39
C ARG A 115 -15.33 -7.52 26.15
N GLY A 116 -14.04 -7.45 25.81
CA GLY A 116 -13.14 -8.61 25.82
C GLY A 116 -13.46 -9.77 24.87
N LYS A 117 -14.44 -9.67 23.95
CA LYS A 117 -14.72 -10.64 22.88
C LYS A 117 -15.69 -10.04 21.86
N GLY A 118 -15.29 -10.06 20.58
CA GLY A 118 -16.20 -9.77 19.47
C GLY A 118 -17.03 -11.00 19.10
N ALA A 119 -18.35 -10.96 19.26
CA ALA A 119 -19.26 -11.82 18.50
C ALA A 119 -20.68 -11.26 18.58
N GLY A 120 -21.44 -11.40 17.50
CA GLY A 120 -22.87 -11.56 17.63
C GLY A 120 -23.13 -12.86 18.40
N ALA A 121 -23.34 -12.79 19.71
CA ALA A 121 -23.96 -13.84 20.50
C ALA A 121 -24.43 -13.29 21.85
N ARG A 122 -25.77 -13.24 21.97
CA ARG A 122 -26.56 -13.44 23.20
C ARG A 122 -26.58 -12.31 24.22
N ASP A 123 -27.79 -11.75 24.38
CA ASP A 123 -28.35 -11.42 25.69
C ASP A 123 -28.06 -12.58 26.66
N MET A 124 -27.43 -12.29 27.80
CA MET A 124 -27.56 -12.90 29.14
C MET A 124 -26.30 -12.54 29.95
N LEU A 125 -26.44 -11.58 30.87
CA LEU A 125 -25.60 -11.45 32.07
C LEU A 125 -26.43 -11.98 33.25
N PRO A 126 -25.79 -12.58 34.26
CA PRO A 126 -26.00 -12.13 35.64
C PRO A 126 -24.86 -11.21 36.04
N GLU A 127 -25.22 -10.21 36.84
CA GLU A 127 -24.32 -9.22 37.44
C GLU A 127 -23.49 -9.86 38.57
N ASP A 128 -22.37 -9.21 38.85
CA ASP A 128 -21.45 -9.41 39.98
C ASP A 128 -20.42 -10.54 39.85
N GLU A 129 -19.19 -10.16 39.48
CA GLU A 129 -17.97 -10.49 40.24
C GLU A 129 -16.78 -9.69 39.67
N ASP A 130 -16.10 -8.95 40.54
CA ASP A 130 -14.78 -8.35 40.32
C ASP A 130 -13.79 -9.45 39.97
N ASP A 131 -13.12 -9.36 38.81
CA ASP A 131 -11.86 -10.08 38.63
C ASP A 131 -10.87 -9.31 37.76
N SER A 132 -9.72 -9.07 38.38
CA SER A 132 -8.54 -8.43 37.84
C SER A 132 -7.73 -9.43 37.05
N ASP A 133 -8.00 -9.54 35.75
CA ASP A 133 -7.09 -10.16 34.76
C ASP A 133 -7.48 -9.68 33.35
N ALA A 134 -6.84 -8.58 32.90
CA ALA A 134 -7.01 -8.09 31.53
C ALA A 134 -6.18 -8.96 30.57
N ALA A 135 -6.76 -10.05 30.09
CA ALA A 135 -6.18 -10.88 29.04
C ALA A 135 -5.86 -10.04 27.78
N GLU A 136 -4.68 -10.29 27.19
CA GLU A 136 -4.24 -9.77 25.89
C GLU A 136 -5.38 -9.72 24.87
N VAL A 137 -5.62 -8.54 24.28
CA VAL A 137 -6.54 -8.40 23.15
C VAL A 137 -5.72 -8.57 21.86
N PRO A 138 -5.93 -9.64 21.06
CA PRO A 138 -5.18 -9.86 19.82
C PRO A 138 -5.42 -8.70 18.84
N GLU A 139 -4.36 -8.19 18.23
CA GLU A 139 -4.52 -7.16 17.20
C GLU A 139 -5.30 -7.70 16.00
N PRO A 140 -6.11 -6.84 15.35
CA PRO A 140 -7.02 -7.27 14.33
C PRO A 140 -6.29 -7.63 13.03
N LEU A 141 -6.20 -8.93 12.76
CA LEU A 141 -5.71 -9.49 11.51
C LEU A 141 -6.40 -8.88 10.27
N ALA A 142 -5.62 -8.58 9.24
CA ALA A 142 -6.14 -8.26 7.91
C ALA A 142 -6.95 -9.45 7.39
N GLN A 143 -8.23 -9.24 7.11
CA GLN A 143 -9.10 -10.31 6.65
C GLN A 143 -9.23 -10.27 5.13
N PRO A 144 -9.05 -11.40 4.42
CA PRO A 144 -9.28 -11.46 2.99
C PRO A 144 -10.65 -10.89 2.64
N ALA A 145 -10.67 -10.02 1.63
CA ALA A 145 -11.89 -9.38 1.19
C ALA A 145 -11.89 -9.22 -0.32
N ARG A 146 -12.97 -9.69 -0.96
CA ARG A 146 -13.12 -9.72 -2.41
C ARG A 146 -14.46 -9.12 -2.82
N THR A 147 -14.44 -8.26 -3.83
CA THR A 147 -15.64 -7.64 -4.41
C THR A 147 -15.49 -7.57 -5.91
N ARG A 148 -16.32 -8.33 -6.62
CA ARG A 148 -16.48 -8.18 -8.06
C ARG A 148 -17.37 -6.97 -8.34
N PHE A 149 -17.09 -6.23 -9.41
CA PHE A 149 -17.91 -5.11 -9.82
C PHE A 149 -18.13 -5.07 -11.32
N ARG A 150 -19.18 -4.37 -11.73
CA ARG A 150 -19.51 -4.07 -13.13
C ARG A 150 -20.01 -2.64 -13.23
N ARG A 151 -19.40 -1.83 -14.09
CA ARG A 151 -19.86 -0.47 -14.40
C ARG A 151 -21.03 -0.55 -15.37
N LEU A 152 -22.14 0.11 -15.02
CA LEU A 152 -23.37 0.12 -15.80
C LEU A 152 -23.52 1.39 -16.66
N ALA A 153 -23.06 2.51 -16.14
CA ALA A 153 -23.19 3.79 -16.81
C ALA A 153 -22.09 4.76 -16.36
N THR A 154 -21.82 5.77 -17.18
CA THR A 154 -20.92 6.87 -16.88
C THR A 154 -21.58 8.19 -17.23
N VAL A 155 -21.10 9.25 -16.61
CA VAL A 155 -21.45 10.63 -16.93
C VAL A 155 -20.25 11.52 -16.67
N GLU A 156 -20.12 12.57 -17.47
CA GLU A 156 -19.20 13.66 -17.21
C GLU A 156 -20.03 14.94 -17.09
N LEU A 157 -19.93 15.60 -15.93
CA LEU A 157 -20.67 16.81 -15.63
C LEU A 157 -19.76 18.03 -15.89
N PRO A 158 -20.31 19.13 -16.45
CA PRO A 158 -19.56 20.36 -16.72
C PRO A 158 -19.37 21.21 -15.45
N HIS A 159 -19.01 20.55 -14.35
CA HIS A 159 -18.76 21.19 -13.06
C HIS A 159 -17.34 20.91 -12.62
N ALA A 160 -16.60 21.98 -12.40
CA ALA A 160 -15.23 21.90 -11.93
C ALA A 160 -15.20 21.45 -10.47
N VAL A 161 -14.36 20.45 -10.19
CA VAL A 161 -14.06 19.99 -8.83
C VAL A 161 -12.56 19.82 -8.74
N ASP A 162 -11.97 20.40 -7.69
CA ASP A 162 -10.52 20.52 -7.55
C ASP A 162 -9.91 21.32 -8.71
N ARG A 163 -8.97 20.71 -9.43
CA ARG A 163 -8.23 21.30 -10.57
C ARG A 163 -8.83 20.93 -11.93
N TYR A 164 -9.87 20.10 -11.95
CA TYR A 164 -10.44 19.57 -13.19
C TYR A 164 -11.64 20.41 -13.62
N PRO A 165 -11.74 20.82 -14.89
CA PRO A 165 -12.84 21.66 -15.40
C PRO A 165 -14.19 20.92 -15.43
N THR A 166 -14.15 19.59 -15.51
CA THR A 166 -15.30 18.70 -15.49
C THR A 166 -15.15 17.65 -14.39
N SER A 167 -16.26 16.99 -14.04
CA SER A 167 -16.25 15.93 -13.03
C SER A 167 -16.96 14.67 -13.53
N ARG A 168 -16.29 13.53 -13.34
CA ARG A 168 -16.72 12.22 -13.86
C ARG A 168 -17.35 11.37 -12.76
N TYR A 169 -18.41 10.65 -13.08
CA TYR A 169 -19.10 9.72 -12.19
C TYR A 169 -19.56 8.47 -12.95
N ALA A 170 -19.75 7.39 -12.21
CA ALA A 170 -20.24 6.13 -12.76
C ALA A 170 -21.26 5.45 -11.84
N LEU A 171 -22.17 4.70 -12.45
CA LEU A 171 -23.05 3.75 -11.77
C LEU A 171 -22.39 2.38 -11.81
N VAL A 172 -22.25 1.74 -10.65
CA VAL A 172 -21.54 0.48 -10.50
C VAL A 172 -22.37 -0.54 -9.71
N GLU A 173 -22.49 -1.73 -10.26
CA GLU A 173 -22.94 -2.92 -9.57
C GLU A 173 -21.78 -3.58 -8.83
N LEU A 174 -22.03 -4.02 -7.60
CA LEU A 174 -21.04 -4.62 -6.71
C LEU A 174 -21.56 -5.95 -6.17
N PHE A 175 -20.69 -6.95 -6.18
CA PHE A 175 -20.94 -8.30 -5.73
C PHE A 175 -19.88 -8.66 -4.67
N PRO A 176 -20.13 -8.38 -3.38
CA PRO A 176 -19.19 -8.73 -2.33
C PRO A 176 -19.21 -10.24 -2.08
N GLU A 177 -18.10 -10.90 -2.42
CA GLU A 177 -17.88 -12.33 -2.19
C GLU A 177 -17.61 -12.61 -0.70
N THR A 178 -17.04 -11.63 -0.01
CA THR A 178 -16.81 -11.65 1.45
C THR A 178 -17.71 -10.65 2.19
N GLY A 179 -17.78 -10.74 3.51
CA GLY A 179 -18.62 -9.87 4.36
C GLY A 179 -17.85 -9.07 5.41
N ARG A 180 -16.92 -8.19 5.02
CA ARG A 180 -16.12 -7.38 5.96
C ARG A 180 -16.75 -6.01 6.27
N ARG A 181 -16.36 -5.42 7.41
CA ARG A 181 -16.87 -4.11 7.85
C ARG A 181 -16.54 -3.01 6.84
N HIS A 182 -17.57 -2.30 6.39
CA HIS A 182 -17.49 -1.23 5.38
C HIS A 182 -16.81 -1.66 4.07
N GLN A 183 -16.88 -2.95 3.71
CA GLN A 183 -16.05 -3.52 2.65
C GLN A 183 -16.14 -2.76 1.32
N LEU A 184 -17.35 -2.63 0.78
CA LEU A 184 -17.59 -1.98 -0.51
C LEU A 184 -17.07 -0.54 -0.55
N ARG A 185 -17.28 0.20 0.55
CA ARG A 185 -16.84 1.59 0.73
C ARG A 185 -15.32 1.70 0.74
N ARG A 186 -14.64 0.78 1.44
CA ARG A 186 -13.18 0.71 1.52
C ARG A 186 -12.55 0.25 0.21
N HIS A 187 -13.13 -0.76 -0.44
CA HIS A 187 -12.69 -1.28 -1.74
C HIS A 187 -12.77 -0.20 -2.82
N LEU A 188 -13.92 0.48 -2.92
CA LEU A 188 -14.10 1.53 -3.91
C LEU A 188 -13.20 2.74 -3.64
N LYS A 189 -12.93 3.09 -2.37
CA LYS A 189 -11.89 4.07 -2.03
C LYS A 189 -10.49 3.59 -2.45
N HIS A 190 -10.17 2.32 -2.18
CA HIS A 190 -8.87 1.72 -2.49
C HIS A 190 -8.54 1.82 -3.98
N ILE A 191 -9.50 1.50 -4.86
CA ILE A 191 -9.34 1.68 -6.32
C ILE A 191 -9.56 3.12 -6.80
N ALA A 192 -9.46 4.13 -5.92
CA ALA A 192 -9.62 5.56 -6.21
C ALA A 192 -10.99 6.01 -6.78
N HIS A 193 -12.02 5.17 -6.67
CA HIS A 193 -13.39 5.42 -7.09
C HIS A 193 -14.37 5.44 -5.90
N PRO A 194 -14.16 6.31 -4.89
CA PRO A 194 -14.98 6.28 -3.70
C PRO A 194 -16.46 6.56 -3.99
N ILE A 195 -17.33 5.96 -3.17
CA ILE A 195 -18.79 6.13 -3.26
C ILE A 195 -19.16 7.58 -2.90
N ILE A 196 -20.05 8.16 -3.70
CA ILE A 196 -20.58 9.50 -3.47
C ILE A 196 -21.51 9.51 -2.26
N GLY A 197 -21.37 10.53 -1.42
CA GLY A 197 -22.08 10.65 -0.14
C GLY A 197 -21.45 9.89 1.01
N ASP A 198 -20.28 9.26 0.81
CA ASP A 198 -19.51 8.66 1.89
C ASP A 198 -18.72 9.73 2.65
N ALA A 199 -19.03 9.95 3.92
CA ALA A 199 -18.34 10.92 4.78
C ALA A 199 -16.99 10.41 5.31
N THR A 200 -16.78 9.08 5.35
CA THR A 200 -15.59 8.46 5.95
C THR A 200 -14.56 8.05 4.90
N TYR A 201 -15.03 7.44 3.82
CA TYR A 201 -14.18 6.91 2.75
C TYR A 201 -14.35 7.68 1.43
N GLY A 202 -15.22 8.70 1.40
CA GLY A 202 -15.48 9.52 0.22
C GLY A 202 -14.61 10.77 0.11
N LYS A 203 -14.92 11.59 -0.90
CA LYS A 203 -14.30 12.90 -1.13
C LYS A 203 -15.31 14.01 -0.91
N GLY A 204 -15.14 14.79 0.15
CA GLY A 204 -16.12 15.78 0.60
C GLY A 204 -16.48 16.87 -0.41
N ARG A 205 -15.59 17.22 -1.36
CA ARG A 205 -15.90 18.17 -2.44
C ARG A 205 -16.92 17.62 -3.44
N HIS A 206 -16.81 16.35 -3.81
CA HIS A 206 -17.79 15.69 -4.67
C HIS A 206 -19.14 15.50 -3.95
N ASN A 207 -19.11 15.18 -2.65
CA ASN A 207 -20.34 15.08 -1.85
C ASN A 207 -21.09 16.43 -1.79
N ARG A 208 -20.37 17.54 -1.57
CA ARG A 208 -20.95 18.90 -1.61
C ARG A 208 -21.51 19.25 -2.98
N LEU A 209 -20.85 18.82 -4.06
CA LEU A 209 -21.37 19.02 -5.41
C LEU A 209 -22.69 18.26 -5.61
N PHE A 210 -22.78 17.00 -5.19
CA PHE A 210 -24.03 16.23 -5.30
C PHE A 210 -25.16 16.79 -4.43
N GLN A 211 -24.84 17.35 -3.27
CA GLN A 211 -25.79 18.09 -2.46
C GLN A 211 -26.30 19.34 -3.21
N ALA A 212 -25.41 20.11 -3.83
CA ALA A 212 -25.77 21.32 -4.56
C ALA A 212 -26.59 21.04 -5.84
N LEU A 213 -26.20 20.01 -6.61
CA LEU A 213 -26.84 19.69 -7.90
C LEU A 213 -28.11 18.87 -7.76
N PHE A 214 -28.14 17.93 -6.82
CA PHE A 214 -29.20 16.93 -6.74
C PHE A 214 -29.89 16.87 -5.37
N GLY A 215 -29.55 17.76 -4.44
CA GLY A 215 -30.10 17.74 -3.08
C GLY A 215 -29.69 16.50 -2.25
N SER A 216 -28.74 15.70 -2.73
CA SER A 216 -28.43 14.40 -2.13
C SER A 216 -27.29 14.51 -1.11
N GLN A 217 -27.59 14.18 0.15
CA GLN A 217 -26.62 14.12 1.26
C GLN A 217 -26.38 12.69 1.75
N ARG A 218 -27.10 11.72 1.19
CA ARG A 218 -27.04 10.32 1.59
C ARG A 218 -25.86 9.60 0.94
N LEU A 219 -25.44 8.49 1.55
CA LEU A 219 -24.58 7.52 0.90
C LEU A 219 -25.34 6.88 -0.28
N LEU A 220 -24.80 7.03 -1.49
CA LEU A 220 -25.35 6.45 -2.71
C LEU A 220 -24.87 5.00 -2.88
N LEU A 221 -25.28 4.15 -1.93
CA LEU A 221 -25.06 2.70 -1.89
C LEU A 221 -26.36 2.00 -1.44
N ALA A 222 -26.81 1.01 -2.20
CA ALA A 222 -28.01 0.23 -1.90
C ALA A 222 -27.80 -1.27 -2.13
N CYS A 223 -28.28 -2.11 -1.20
CA CYS A 223 -28.38 -3.57 -1.37
C CYS A 223 -29.66 -3.89 -2.14
N THR A 224 -29.58 -4.10 -3.46
CA THR A 224 -30.75 -4.21 -4.33
C THR A 224 -31.27 -5.64 -4.47
N ARG A 225 -30.44 -6.65 -4.22
CA ARG A 225 -30.85 -8.06 -4.26
C ARG A 225 -30.09 -8.90 -3.25
N LEU A 226 -30.80 -9.86 -2.66
CA LEU A 226 -30.27 -10.91 -1.80
C LEU A 226 -30.83 -12.26 -2.28
N ALA A 227 -29.96 -13.24 -2.51
CA ALA A 227 -30.36 -14.59 -2.90
C ALA A 227 -29.68 -15.65 -2.04
N LEU A 228 -30.46 -16.63 -1.61
CA LEU A 228 -30.05 -17.72 -0.72
C LEU A 228 -31.01 -18.90 -0.87
N ALA A 229 -30.60 -20.09 -0.44
CA ALA A 229 -31.58 -21.13 -0.13
C ALA A 229 -32.38 -20.71 1.12
N HIS A 230 -33.68 -21.00 1.15
CA HIS A 230 -34.50 -20.80 2.34
C HIS A 230 -34.00 -21.74 3.48
N PRO A 231 -33.85 -21.28 4.73
CA PRO A 231 -33.23 -22.04 5.82
C PRO A 231 -34.05 -23.25 6.28
N VAL A 232 -35.38 -23.23 6.11
CA VAL A 232 -36.28 -24.35 6.44
C VAL A 232 -36.64 -25.21 5.22
N THR A 233 -37.13 -24.61 4.14
CA THR A 233 -37.62 -25.34 2.96
C THR A 233 -36.54 -25.68 1.94
N GLU A 234 -35.33 -25.14 2.07
CA GLU A 234 -34.20 -25.27 1.14
C GLU A 234 -34.45 -24.79 -0.30
N ARG A 235 -35.66 -24.31 -0.61
CA ARG A 235 -35.99 -23.74 -1.91
C ARG A 235 -35.20 -22.46 -2.17
N PRO A 236 -34.81 -22.17 -3.43
CA PRO A 236 -34.21 -20.88 -3.77
C PRO A 236 -35.14 -19.72 -3.37
N LEU A 237 -34.59 -18.76 -2.64
CA LEU A 237 -35.27 -17.54 -2.21
C LEU A 237 -34.49 -16.34 -2.73
N GLU A 238 -35.20 -15.45 -3.42
CA GLU A 238 -34.65 -14.22 -3.97
C GLU A 238 -35.51 -13.05 -3.49
N ILE A 239 -34.84 -12.03 -2.95
CA ILE A 239 -35.48 -10.84 -2.40
C ILE A 239 -34.83 -9.63 -3.03
N GLU A 240 -35.66 -8.78 -3.61
CA GLU A 240 -35.23 -7.54 -4.25
C GLU A 240 -35.81 -6.33 -3.53
N ALA A 241 -35.03 -5.24 -3.51
CA ALA A 241 -35.47 -3.95 -3.00
C ALA A 241 -35.40 -2.91 -4.11
N PRO A 242 -36.44 -2.08 -4.30
CA PRO A 242 -36.34 -0.93 -5.17
C PRO A 242 -35.30 0.07 -4.62
N LEU A 243 -34.81 0.96 -5.48
CA LEU A 243 -34.04 2.10 -4.99
C LEU A 243 -34.99 3.06 -4.25
N ALA A 244 -34.55 3.59 -3.12
CA ALA A 244 -35.27 4.67 -2.46
C ALA A 244 -35.41 5.87 -3.41
N GLU A 245 -36.53 6.60 -3.29
CA GLU A 245 -36.89 7.70 -4.20
C GLU A 245 -35.79 8.74 -4.35
N ASP A 246 -35.11 9.08 -3.25
CA ASP A 246 -34.01 10.05 -3.23
C ASP A 246 -32.78 9.60 -4.03
N PHE A 247 -32.50 8.29 -4.07
CA PHE A 247 -31.44 7.71 -4.90
C PHE A 247 -31.90 7.60 -6.35
N ALA A 248 -33.12 7.10 -6.57
CA ALA A 248 -33.69 7.02 -7.91
C ALA A 248 -33.74 8.39 -8.61
N ALA A 249 -34.04 9.46 -7.87
CA ALA A 249 -34.02 10.84 -8.37
C ALA A 249 -32.62 11.29 -8.84
N VAL A 250 -31.55 10.92 -8.12
CA VAL A 250 -30.17 11.18 -8.56
C VAL A 250 -29.87 10.42 -9.86
N LEU A 251 -30.27 9.15 -9.96
CA LEU A 251 -30.04 8.37 -11.19
C LEU A 251 -30.83 8.94 -12.37
N ALA A 252 -32.05 9.41 -12.12
CA ALA A 252 -32.87 10.09 -13.10
C ALA A 252 -32.22 11.39 -13.60
N ALA A 253 -31.73 12.23 -12.68
CA ALA A 253 -31.04 13.47 -13.02
C ALA A 253 -29.74 13.26 -13.81
N LEU A 254 -29.08 12.11 -13.62
CA LEU A 254 -27.88 11.71 -14.36
C LEU A 254 -28.19 10.96 -15.67
N GLY A 255 -29.47 10.75 -16.01
CA GLY A 255 -29.89 10.08 -17.25
C GLY A 255 -29.70 8.56 -17.23
N TRP A 256 -29.61 7.92 -16.06
CA TRP A 256 -29.29 6.49 -15.91
C TRP A 256 -30.51 5.57 -15.69
N GLN A 257 -31.71 6.04 -16.00
CA GLN A 257 -32.97 5.32 -15.78
C GLN A 257 -33.05 3.98 -16.56
N THR A 258 -32.49 3.94 -17.77
CA THR A 258 -32.46 2.74 -18.63
C THR A 258 -31.36 1.76 -18.26
N ALA A 259 -30.20 2.25 -17.81
CA ALA A 259 -29.10 1.42 -17.32
C ALA A 259 -29.50 0.58 -16.09
N GLN A 260 -30.46 1.08 -15.28
CA GLN A 260 -31.07 0.34 -14.18
C GLN A 260 -32.01 -0.78 -14.65
N ARG A 261 -32.77 -0.60 -15.74
CA ARG A 261 -33.76 -1.57 -16.24
C ARG A 261 -33.11 -2.77 -16.94
N ASN A 262 -31.97 -2.57 -17.61
CA ASN A 262 -31.24 -3.66 -18.29
C ASN A 262 -30.71 -4.73 -17.33
N THR A 263 -30.55 -4.42 -16.04
CA THR A 263 -30.19 -5.42 -15.02
C THR A 263 -31.35 -6.39 -14.73
N PHE A 264 -32.60 -5.92 -14.77
CA PHE A 264 -33.78 -6.72 -14.43
C PHE A 264 -34.22 -7.67 -15.55
N GLU A 265 -34.06 -7.29 -16.82
CA GLU A 265 -34.53 -8.09 -17.96
C GLU A 265 -33.53 -9.15 -18.44
N ALA A 266 -32.23 -8.94 -18.23
CA ALA A 266 -31.18 -9.86 -18.68
C ALA A 266 -31.12 -11.16 -17.84
N GLU A 267 -31.47 -11.12 -16.56
CA GLU A 267 -31.39 -12.29 -15.65
C GLU A 267 -32.62 -13.20 -15.70
N SER A 268 -33.83 -12.66 -15.96
CA SER A 268 -35.04 -13.48 -16.18
C SER A 268 -34.93 -14.38 -17.41
N ARG A 269 -34.09 -14.02 -18.40
CA ARG A 269 -33.80 -14.87 -19.57
C ARG A 269 -32.75 -15.95 -19.29
N LEU A 270 -31.85 -15.75 -18.32
CA LEU A 270 -30.82 -16.73 -17.97
C LEU A 270 -31.29 -17.78 -16.95
N THR A 271 -32.25 -17.44 -16.09
CA THR A 271 -32.80 -18.39 -15.09
C THR A 271 -33.73 -19.43 -15.69
N ALA A 272 -34.37 -19.15 -16.83
CA ALA A 272 -35.22 -20.12 -17.55
C ALA A 272 -34.42 -21.19 -18.34
N ALA A 273 -33.10 -21.04 -18.49
CA ALA A 273 -32.29 -21.87 -19.39
C ALA A 273 -31.34 -22.88 -18.69
N ARG A 274 -31.34 -22.96 -17.35
CA ARG A 274 -30.47 -23.91 -16.62
C ARG A 274 -31.25 -25.16 -16.18
N GLY A 275 -31.16 -26.21 -16.99
CA GLY A 275 -31.45 -27.58 -16.56
C GLY A 275 -30.42 -28.08 -15.52
N PRO A 276 -30.66 -29.24 -14.88
CA PRO A 276 -29.80 -29.74 -13.81
C PRO A 276 -28.39 -30.04 -14.34
N ALA A 277 -27.37 -29.71 -13.53
CA ALA A 277 -25.97 -29.78 -13.89
C ALA A 277 -25.49 -31.21 -14.17
N PRO A 278 -24.65 -31.45 -15.19
CA PRO A 278 -24.06 -32.77 -15.41
C PRO A 278 -22.89 -33.00 -14.45
N GLU A 279 -22.69 -34.27 -14.10
CA GLU A 279 -21.63 -34.77 -13.24
C GLU A 279 -20.23 -34.45 -13.78
N ARG A 280 -19.35 -33.96 -12.90
CA ARG A 280 -17.97 -33.63 -13.22
C ARG A 280 -17.13 -34.90 -13.31
N HIS A 281 -16.59 -35.20 -14.48
CA HIS A 281 -15.39 -36.02 -14.62
C HIS A 281 -14.14 -35.12 -14.50
N PRO A 282 -13.03 -35.61 -13.89
CA PRO A 282 -11.86 -34.81 -13.66
C PRO A 282 -11.01 -34.73 -14.94
N SER A 283 -11.04 -33.57 -15.61
CA SER A 283 -10.01 -33.22 -16.58
C SER A 283 -8.83 -32.61 -15.83
N HIS A 284 -7.72 -33.35 -15.76
CA HIS A 284 -6.41 -32.78 -15.52
C HIS A 284 -6.08 -31.82 -16.67
N ASP A 285 -6.27 -30.53 -16.43
CA ASP A 285 -5.51 -29.47 -17.07
C ASP A 285 -5.58 -28.21 -16.19
N THR A 286 -4.45 -27.92 -15.54
CA THR A 286 -4.23 -26.74 -14.73
C THR A 286 -3.95 -25.55 -15.65
N PRO A 287 -4.71 -24.45 -15.62
CA PRO A 287 -4.31 -23.21 -16.28
C PRO A 287 -3.04 -22.70 -15.61
N GLY A 288 -1.97 -22.49 -16.38
CA GLY A 288 -0.67 -22.06 -15.88
C GLY A 288 -0.78 -20.82 -14.99
N LYS A 289 -0.22 -20.90 -13.78
CA LYS A 289 0.04 -19.77 -12.90
C LYS A 289 0.84 -18.72 -13.70
N THR A 290 0.26 -17.57 -14.01
CA THR A 290 1.04 -16.39 -14.41
C THR A 290 2.05 -16.11 -13.31
N MET A 291 3.33 -16.12 -13.66
CA MET A 291 4.44 -15.95 -12.72
C MET A 291 4.41 -14.53 -12.14
N ASN A 292 4.58 -14.40 -10.82
CA ASN A 292 4.64 -13.12 -10.10
C ASN A 292 5.63 -12.16 -10.79
N PRO A 293 5.21 -10.97 -11.29
CA PRO A 293 6.09 -10.01 -11.97
C PRO A 293 7.36 -9.69 -11.19
N LEU A 294 7.28 -9.61 -9.85
CA LEU A 294 8.44 -9.38 -8.98
C LEU A 294 9.52 -10.45 -9.13
N LEU A 295 9.13 -11.72 -9.27
CA LEU A 295 10.06 -12.82 -9.51
C LEU A 295 10.66 -12.78 -10.92
N GLN A 296 9.97 -12.19 -11.89
CA GLN A 296 10.47 -12.07 -13.25
C GLN A 296 11.56 -10.99 -13.36
N VAL A 297 11.48 -9.89 -12.59
CA VAL A 297 12.49 -8.82 -12.61
C VAL A 297 13.92 -9.35 -12.40
N ARG A 298 14.08 -10.34 -11.51
CA ARG A 298 15.36 -10.98 -11.25
C ARG A 298 15.97 -11.67 -12.48
N GLN A 299 15.15 -12.15 -13.41
CA GLN A 299 15.60 -12.77 -14.65
C GLN A 299 16.24 -11.76 -15.61
N HIS A 300 15.95 -10.47 -15.41
CA HIS A 300 16.56 -9.35 -16.12
C HIS A 300 17.78 -8.77 -15.38
N GLY A 301 18.24 -9.43 -14.32
CA GLY A 301 19.42 -9.04 -13.56
C GLY A 301 19.21 -7.88 -12.58
N GLN A 302 17.96 -7.45 -12.36
CA GLN A 302 17.63 -6.45 -11.33
C GLN A 302 17.13 -7.10 -10.05
N GLN A 303 17.59 -6.63 -8.90
CA GLN A 303 17.08 -7.03 -7.59
C GLN A 303 16.00 -6.07 -7.09
N ILE A 304 14.97 -6.59 -6.44
CA ILE A 304 13.95 -5.78 -5.74
C ILE A 304 14.24 -5.79 -4.25
N TRP A 305 14.41 -4.60 -3.68
CA TRP A 305 14.55 -4.39 -2.24
C TRP A 305 13.30 -3.69 -1.69
N LEU A 306 13.03 -3.87 -0.39
CA LEU A 306 11.95 -3.20 0.30
C LEU A 306 12.46 -1.92 0.99
N ASP A 307 11.81 -0.78 0.72
CA ASP A 307 12.10 0.49 1.38
C ASP A 307 11.26 0.68 2.65
N ASN A 308 11.34 -0.30 3.55
CA ASN A 308 10.60 -0.32 4.81
C ASN A 308 11.20 -1.36 5.77
N LEU A 309 11.26 -1.04 7.06
CA LEU A 309 11.51 -1.99 8.12
C LEU A 309 10.74 -1.56 9.38
N SER A 310 10.09 -2.52 10.02
CA SER A 310 9.49 -2.33 11.34
C SER A 310 9.46 -3.65 12.09
N ARG A 311 9.40 -3.59 13.41
CA ARG A 311 9.22 -4.75 14.26
C ARG A 311 7.93 -5.49 13.94
N THR A 312 6.85 -4.78 13.61
CA THR A 312 5.61 -5.38 13.10
C THR A 312 5.85 -6.23 11.85
N LEU A 313 6.61 -5.72 10.88
CA LEU A 313 6.92 -6.45 9.64
C LEU A 313 7.67 -7.77 9.92
N LEU A 314 8.51 -7.78 10.95
CA LEU A 314 9.27 -8.94 11.40
C LEU A 314 8.40 -9.92 12.20
N GLU A 315 7.71 -9.45 13.25
CA GLU A 315 6.90 -10.28 14.16
C GLU A 315 5.73 -10.95 13.45
N GLU A 316 5.07 -10.26 12.53
CA GLU A 316 3.90 -10.80 11.81
C GLU A 316 4.31 -11.67 10.61
N GLY A 317 5.61 -11.89 10.40
CA GLY A 317 6.16 -12.69 9.31
C GLY A 317 5.89 -12.09 7.92
N HIS A 318 5.71 -10.78 7.82
CA HIS A 318 5.44 -10.09 6.56
C HIS A 318 6.70 -10.05 5.70
N LEU A 319 7.85 -9.69 6.29
CA LEU A 319 9.12 -9.66 5.56
C LEU A 319 9.50 -11.06 5.06
N ALA A 320 9.31 -12.09 5.88
CA ALA A 320 9.57 -13.47 5.49
C ALA A 320 8.75 -13.91 4.27
N ARG A 321 7.47 -13.52 4.22
CA ARG A 321 6.60 -13.75 3.05
C ARG A 321 7.06 -12.97 1.82
N LEU A 322 7.42 -11.70 1.96
CA LEU A 322 7.94 -10.91 0.83
C LEU A 322 9.23 -11.52 0.25
N VAL A 323 10.11 -12.06 1.10
CA VAL A 323 11.32 -12.76 0.63
C VAL A 323 10.95 -14.05 -0.10
N ALA A 324 10.05 -14.86 0.46
CA ALA A 324 9.71 -16.19 -0.07
C ALA A 324 8.82 -16.13 -1.33
N ASP A 325 7.77 -15.30 -1.29
CA ASP A 325 6.70 -15.28 -2.30
C ASP A 325 6.98 -14.26 -3.42
N ASP A 326 7.67 -13.16 -3.08
CA ASP A 326 7.95 -12.05 -3.99
C ASP A 326 9.42 -11.89 -4.37
N GLY A 327 10.32 -12.67 -3.77
CA GLY A 327 11.74 -12.63 -4.08
C GLY A 327 12.44 -11.32 -3.66
N VAL A 328 11.90 -10.61 -2.66
CA VAL A 328 12.57 -9.44 -2.08
C VAL A 328 13.96 -9.84 -1.60
N ALA A 329 14.97 -9.13 -2.08
CA ALA A 329 16.37 -9.50 -1.95
C ALA A 329 17.19 -8.60 -1.01
N GLY A 330 16.55 -7.62 -0.38
CA GLY A 330 17.19 -6.71 0.56
C GLY A 330 16.21 -5.71 1.15
N VAL A 331 16.67 -4.95 2.14
CA VAL A 331 15.87 -3.97 2.89
C VAL A 331 16.66 -2.69 3.09
N THR A 332 16.02 -1.54 2.85
CA THR A 332 16.55 -0.23 3.21
C THR A 332 15.78 0.40 4.36
N THR A 333 16.51 1.06 5.26
CA THR A 333 15.93 1.90 6.31
C THR A 333 16.39 3.35 6.15
N ASN A 334 15.69 4.25 6.83
CA ASN A 334 16.05 5.66 7.00
C ASN A 334 15.34 6.20 8.27
N PRO A 335 15.73 7.37 8.80
CA PRO A 335 15.11 7.94 9.99
C PRO A 335 13.59 8.08 9.93
N ALA A 336 13.02 8.44 8.76
CA ALA A 336 11.58 8.60 8.61
C ALA A 336 10.81 7.27 8.69
N ILE A 337 11.39 6.18 8.16
CA ILE A 337 10.85 4.81 8.28
C ILE A 337 10.78 4.42 9.76
N PHE A 338 11.86 4.58 10.52
CA PHE A 338 11.86 4.22 11.94
C PHE A 338 10.99 5.13 12.79
N HIS A 339 10.96 6.44 12.52
CA HIS A 339 10.05 7.35 13.20
C HIS A 339 8.59 6.89 13.04
N LYS A 340 8.19 6.55 11.81
CA LYS A 340 6.84 6.02 11.54
C LYS A 340 6.61 4.66 12.21
N ALA A 341 7.60 3.79 12.22
CA ALA A 341 7.50 2.46 12.85
C ALA A 341 7.33 2.55 14.37
N ILE A 342 8.09 3.42 15.03
CA ILE A 342 8.12 3.55 16.50
C ILE A 342 6.90 4.35 17.00
N SER A 343 6.54 5.46 16.34
CA SER A 343 5.48 6.39 16.81
C SER A 343 4.07 5.80 16.89
N GLY A 344 3.83 4.63 16.29
CA GLY A 344 2.54 3.95 16.34
C GLY A 344 2.62 2.43 16.33
N GLY A 345 3.78 1.86 16.66
CA GLY A 345 4.00 0.42 16.65
C GLY A 345 3.93 -0.17 18.05
N ARG A 346 2.87 -0.95 18.33
CA ARG A 346 2.68 -1.64 19.64
C ARG A 346 3.91 -2.41 20.13
N TYR A 347 4.65 -3.00 19.19
CA TYR A 347 5.81 -3.84 19.50
C TYR A 347 7.02 -3.03 20.01
N TYR A 348 6.99 -1.71 19.95
CA TYR A 348 8.04 -0.83 20.47
C TYR A 348 7.72 -0.25 21.85
N GLU A 349 6.46 -0.31 22.31
CA GLU A 349 6.00 0.44 23.49
C GLU A 349 6.73 0.03 24.77
N ASP A 350 6.78 -1.27 25.07
CA ASP A 350 7.38 -1.79 26.31
C ASP A 350 8.91 -1.62 26.34
N ASP A 351 9.59 -1.89 25.22
CA ASP A 351 11.04 -1.71 25.10
C ASP A 351 11.41 -0.23 25.20
N LEU A 352 10.66 0.66 24.54
CA LEU A 352 10.89 2.10 24.62
C LEU A 352 10.66 2.60 26.05
N ALA A 353 9.58 2.17 26.71
CA ALA A 353 9.31 2.52 28.10
C ALA A 353 10.45 2.07 29.03
N THR A 354 10.97 0.85 28.81
CA THR A 354 12.10 0.30 29.57
C THR A 354 13.39 1.09 29.31
N LEU A 355 13.71 1.39 28.05
CA LEU A 355 14.90 2.15 27.67
C LEU A 355 14.88 3.59 28.19
N LYS A 356 13.69 4.21 28.31
CA LYS A 356 13.53 5.55 28.91
C LYS A 356 13.88 5.59 30.40
N GLN A 357 13.82 4.47 31.11
CA GLN A 357 14.26 4.38 32.51
C GLN A 357 15.78 4.28 32.67
N GLN A 358 16.52 4.03 31.59
CA GLN A 358 17.97 3.88 31.62
C GLN A 358 18.67 5.23 31.40
N PRO A 359 19.90 5.43 31.95
CA PRO A 359 20.69 6.64 31.79
C PRO A 359 21.38 6.70 30.41
N LEU A 360 20.60 6.52 29.35
CA LEU A 360 21.02 6.54 27.96
C LEU A 360 20.60 7.87 27.31
N SER A 361 21.38 8.34 26.33
CA SER A 361 20.95 9.44 25.45
C SER A 361 19.77 9.00 24.57
N ALA A 362 19.02 9.97 24.03
CA ALA A 362 17.93 9.68 23.09
C ALA A 362 18.40 8.85 21.87
N GLU A 363 19.60 9.16 21.36
CA GLU A 363 20.20 8.43 20.24
C GLU A 363 20.60 7.01 20.63
N ALA A 364 21.20 6.80 21.81
CA ALA A 364 21.51 5.46 22.29
C ALA A 364 20.26 4.60 22.49
N ARG A 365 19.14 5.19 22.94
CA ARG A 365 17.85 4.49 23.06
C ARG A 365 17.25 4.16 21.69
N TYR A 366 17.35 5.07 20.73
CA TYR A 366 16.96 4.79 19.35
C TYR A 366 17.73 3.60 18.80
N GLU A 367 19.05 3.61 18.91
CA GLU A 367 19.90 2.53 18.41
C GLU A 367 19.59 1.20 19.12
N ALA A 368 19.39 1.23 20.45
CA ALA A 368 18.98 0.06 21.21
C ALA A 368 17.61 -0.51 20.77
N LEU A 369 16.71 0.30 20.21
CA LEU A 369 15.45 -0.17 19.63
C LEU A 369 15.62 -0.78 18.25
N VAL A 370 16.42 -0.15 17.38
CA VAL A 370 16.45 -0.51 15.95
C VAL A 370 17.53 -1.52 15.59
N ILE A 371 18.64 -1.58 16.33
CA ILE A 371 19.70 -2.58 16.09
C ILE A 371 19.15 -4.02 16.18
N PRO A 372 18.35 -4.40 17.19
CA PRO A 372 17.74 -5.73 17.23
C PRO A 372 16.85 -6.03 16.02
N ASP A 373 16.09 -5.04 15.53
CA ASP A 373 15.26 -5.22 14.33
C ASP A 373 16.12 -5.43 13.07
N VAL A 374 17.19 -4.64 12.93
CA VAL A 374 18.17 -4.78 11.83
C VAL A 374 18.87 -6.14 11.90
N GLN A 375 19.28 -6.59 13.09
CA GLN A 375 19.89 -7.91 13.28
C GLN A 375 18.94 -9.04 12.86
N ARG A 376 17.67 -8.97 13.27
CA ARG A 376 16.66 -9.96 12.88
C ARG A 376 16.39 -9.96 11.37
N ALA A 377 16.34 -8.79 10.74
CA ALA A 377 16.21 -8.68 9.29
C ALA A 377 17.44 -9.27 8.57
N CYS A 378 18.65 -9.01 9.08
CA CYS A 378 19.88 -9.62 8.58
C CYS A 378 19.85 -11.14 8.73
N ASP A 379 19.41 -11.66 9.89
CA ASP A 379 19.32 -13.10 10.15
C ASP A 379 18.31 -13.79 9.23
N LEU A 380 17.17 -13.15 8.99
CA LEU A 380 16.16 -13.62 8.04
C LEU A 380 16.71 -13.70 6.61
N LEU A 381 17.53 -12.73 6.19
CA LEU A 381 18.12 -12.67 4.85
C LEU A 381 19.46 -13.41 4.71
N ALA A 382 20.03 -13.91 5.82
CA ALA A 382 21.32 -14.57 5.84
C ALA A 382 21.39 -15.80 4.91
N PRO A 383 20.36 -16.66 4.77
CA PRO A 383 20.36 -17.73 3.78
C PRO A 383 20.54 -17.21 2.36
N LEU A 384 19.74 -16.21 1.96
CA LEU A 384 19.86 -15.60 0.63
C LEU A 384 21.23 -14.97 0.40
N HIS A 385 21.78 -14.32 1.43
CA HIS A 385 23.11 -13.73 1.36
C HIS A 385 24.19 -14.78 1.11
N ARG A 386 24.18 -15.90 1.83
CA ARG A 386 25.12 -17.01 1.58
C ARG A 386 24.93 -17.64 0.21
N ASP A 387 23.69 -17.98 -0.15
CA ASP A 387 23.39 -18.72 -1.38
C ASP A 387 23.68 -17.89 -2.65
N SER A 388 23.60 -16.56 -2.53
CA SER A 388 23.98 -15.63 -3.59
C SER A 388 25.48 -15.29 -3.64
N GLY A 389 26.29 -15.89 -2.77
CA GLY A 389 27.71 -15.57 -2.64
C GLY A 389 27.94 -14.11 -2.24
N GLY A 390 27.05 -13.52 -1.44
CA GLY A 390 27.14 -12.13 -0.99
C GLY A 390 26.71 -11.08 -2.02
N SER A 391 25.92 -11.43 -3.04
CA SER A 391 25.38 -10.46 -4.01
C SER A 391 23.98 -9.96 -3.65
N ALA A 392 23.29 -10.64 -2.73
CA ALA A 392 21.95 -10.30 -2.26
C ALA A 392 21.83 -10.47 -0.73
N GLY A 393 20.64 -10.22 -0.19
CA GLY A 393 20.28 -10.48 1.20
C GLY A 393 20.77 -9.41 2.18
N TYR A 394 20.86 -8.15 1.77
CA TYR A 394 21.41 -7.05 2.59
C TYR A 394 20.34 -6.24 3.32
N VAL A 395 20.71 -5.69 4.48
CA VAL A 395 19.92 -4.69 5.21
C VAL A 395 20.76 -3.43 5.39
N SER A 396 20.18 -2.25 5.11
CA SER A 396 20.87 -0.97 5.29
C SER A 396 20.45 -0.27 6.59
N LEU A 397 21.43 0.20 7.36
CA LEU A 397 21.24 1.06 8.54
C LEU A 397 22.01 2.37 8.38
N GLU A 398 21.33 3.49 8.54
CA GLU A 398 21.89 4.83 8.32
C GLU A 398 22.60 5.37 9.56
N VAL A 399 23.73 6.05 9.34
CA VAL A 399 24.37 6.88 10.37
C VAL A 399 23.49 8.08 10.70
N SER A 400 23.74 8.74 11.84
CA SER A 400 23.04 9.97 12.20
C SER A 400 23.20 11.06 11.11
N PRO A 401 22.10 11.64 10.60
CA PRO A 401 22.16 12.73 9.62
C PRO A 401 22.95 13.94 10.10
N ALA A 402 23.04 14.18 11.41
CA ALA A 402 23.83 15.27 11.99
C ALA A 402 25.34 15.16 11.69
N LEU A 403 25.81 13.96 11.30
CA LEU A 403 27.21 13.70 10.94
C LEU A 403 27.48 13.92 9.44
N ALA A 404 26.48 14.30 8.63
CA ALA A 404 26.63 14.39 7.18
C ALA A 404 27.70 15.41 6.71
N HIS A 405 28.16 16.31 7.57
CA HIS A 405 29.26 17.24 7.29
C HIS A 405 30.53 16.94 8.12
N ASP A 406 30.57 15.83 8.84
CA ASP A 406 31.69 15.37 9.67
C ASP A 406 32.15 13.99 9.22
N ALA A 407 33.27 13.96 8.47
CA ALA A 407 33.81 12.71 7.94
C ALA A 407 34.34 11.78 9.04
N ASP A 408 35.02 12.33 10.05
CA ASP A 408 35.58 11.52 11.14
C ASP A 408 34.48 10.94 12.02
N GLY A 409 33.49 11.77 12.38
CA GLY A 409 32.30 11.33 13.10
C GLY A 409 31.51 10.28 12.35
N THR A 410 31.32 10.45 11.03
CA THR A 410 30.64 9.45 10.19
C THR A 410 31.38 8.12 10.15
N VAL A 411 32.72 8.12 10.01
CA VAL A 411 33.53 6.89 10.03
C VAL A 411 33.43 6.20 11.38
N ALA A 412 33.58 6.95 12.47
CA ALA A 412 33.48 6.42 13.83
C ALA A 412 32.10 5.80 14.10
N ALA A 413 31.02 6.49 13.70
CA ALA A 413 29.65 5.97 13.81
C ALA A 413 29.45 4.72 12.95
N GLY A 414 29.91 4.72 11.70
CA GLY A 414 29.79 3.57 10.79
C GLY A 414 30.49 2.31 11.32
N LEU A 415 31.73 2.44 11.82
CA LEU A 415 32.47 1.33 12.43
C LEU A 415 31.78 0.82 13.71
N ARG A 416 31.31 1.73 14.56
CA ARG A 416 30.57 1.40 15.79
C ARG A 416 29.28 0.65 15.48
N LEU A 417 28.47 1.13 14.53
CA LEU A 417 27.23 0.48 14.11
C LEU A 417 27.50 -0.89 13.46
N LYS A 418 28.54 -1.01 12.64
CA LYS A 418 28.96 -2.30 12.06
C LYS A 418 29.29 -3.31 13.15
N ALA A 419 30.04 -2.90 14.17
CA ALA A 419 30.38 -3.75 15.31
C ALA A 419 29.16 -4.08 16.19
N ALA A 420 28.24 -3.13 16.38
CA ALA A 420 27.06 -3.35 17.22
C ALA A 420 26.02 -4.28 16.58
N VAL A 421 25.81 -4.17 15.27
CA VAL A 421 24.91 -5.07 14.54
C VAL A 421 25.56 -6.45 14.35
N ASP A 422 26.86 -6.51 14.07
CA ASP A 422 27.63 -7.76 13.94
C ASP A 422 26.99 -8.79 13.00
N ARG A 423 26.69 -8.36 11.77
CA ARG A 423 26.20 -9.22 10.68
C ARG A 423 26.93 -8.92 9.39
N ALA A 424 27.27 -9.97 8.64
CA ALA A 424 28.02 -9.86 7.38
C ALA A 424 27.24 -9.07 6.32
N ASN A 425 25.92 -9.25 6.27
CA ASN A 425 24.99 -8.66 5.31
C ASN A 425 24.40 -7.30 5.74
N LEU A 426 25.10 -6.57 6.61
CA LEU A 426 24.78 -5.16 6.91
C LEU A 426 25.48 -4.21 5.94
N LEU A 427 24.74 -3.23 5.45
CA LEU A 427 25.25 -2.03 4.80
C LEU A 427 25.14 -0.83 5.75
N ILE A 428 26.25 -0.12 5.96
CA ILE A 428 26.21 1.20 6.60
C ILE A 428 25.79 2.22 5.56
N LYS A 429 24.71 2.95 5.82
CA LYS A 429 24.16 3.92 4.89
C LYS A 429 24.70 5.32 5.20
N VAL A 430 25.32 5.95 4.19
CA VAL A 430 26.05 7.23 4.32
C VAL A 430 25.62 8.19 3.20
N PRO A 431 25.22 9.44 3.52
CA PRO A 431 24.93 10.47 2.53
C PRO A 431 26.12 10.80 1.62
N ALA A 432 25.88 11.05 0.34
CA ALA A 432 26.90 11.42 -0.66
C ALA A 432 27.32 12.90 -0.60
N THR A 433 27.43 13.47 0.60
CA THR A 433 27.96 14.83 0.80
C THR A 433 29.49 14.83 0.62
N GLN A 434 30.11 16.01 0.54
CA GLN A 434 31.57 16.11 0.45
C GLN A 434 32.30 15.37 1.60
N ALA A 435 31.82 15.52 2.84
CA ALA A 435 32.37 14.80 3.99
C ALA A 435 32.01 13.30 3.94
N GLY A 436 30.81 12.98 3.48
CA GLY A 436 30.35 11.62 3.25
C GLY A 436 31.23 10.85 2.26
N LEU A 437 31.67 11.46 1.16
CA LEU A 437 32.57 10.84 0.20
C LEU A 437 33.91 10.40 0.84
N VAL A 438 34.46 11.23 1.72
CA VAL A 438 35.67 10.89 2.50
C VAL A 438 35.39 9.74 3.46
N ALA A 439 34.22 9.74 4.10
CA ALA A 439 33.83 8.68 5.02
C ALA A 439 33.58 7.35 4.30
N ILE A 440 32.92 7.38 3.13
CA ILE A 440 32.65 6.22 2.26
C ILE A 440 33.97 5.55 1.88
N GLU A 441 34.92 6.32 1.32
CA GLU A 441 36.25 5.82 0.94
C GLU A 441 36.94 5.13 2.13
N ARG A 442 36.92 5.75 3.31
CA ARG A 442 37.55 5.20 4.51
C ARG A 442 36.85 3.94 5.00
N LEU A 443 35.53 3.93 5.09
CA LEU A 443 34.76 2.76 5.53
C LEU A 443 34.99 1.55 4.62
N ILE A 444 34.97 1.74 3.30
CA ILE A 444 35.31 0.68 2.34
C ILE A 444 36.76 0.24 2.51
N GLY A 445 37.69 1.18 2.76
CA GLY A 445 39.08 0.89 3.07
C GLY A 445 39.29 0.04 4.34
N GLU A 446 38.33 0.06 5.27
CA GLU A 446 38.29 -0.78 6.48
C GLU A 446 37.47 -2.09 6.26
N GLY A 447 37.06 -2.40 5.02
CA GLY A 447 36.29 -3.60 4.70
C GLY A 447 34.79 -3.51 5.03
N VAL A 448 34.28 -2.30 5.29
CA VAL A 448 32.85 -2.09 5.59
C VAL A 448 32.05 -1.96 4.30
N SER A 449 30.96 -2.73 4.20
CA SER A 449 30.01 -2.60 3.10
C SER A 449 29.10 -1.37 3.29
N VAL A 450 28.89 -0.58 2.23
CA VAL A 450 28.29 0.77 2.32
C VAL A 450 27.14 0.96 1.33
N ASN A 451 26.01 1.48 1.80
CA ASN A 451 24.94 2.03 0.98
C ASN A 451 25.10 3.56 0.88
N VAL A 452 25.51 4.06 -0.26
CA VAL A 452 25.64 5.50 -0.49
C VAL A 452 24.27 6.08 -0.83
N THR A 453 23.82 7.13 -0.14
CA THR A 453 22.46 7.71 -0.28
C THR A 453 22.48 9.20 -0.63
N LEU A 454 21.31 9.78 -0.93
CA LEU A 454 21.13 11.20 -1.27
C LEU A 454 21.94 11.63 -2.52
N MET A 455 21.96 10.77 -3.54
CA MET A 455 22.51 11.08 -4.86
C MET A 455 21.38 11.55 -5.79
N PHE A 456 21.58 12.66 -6.48
CA PHE A 456 20.55 13.32 -7.31
C PHE A 456 21.08 13.83 -8.67
N SER A 457 22.30 13.48 -9.05
CA SER A 457 22.93 13.95 -10.29
C SER A 457 24.00 12.98 -10.79
N LEU A 458 24.36 13.08 -12.07
CA LEU A 458 25.47 12.33 -12.65
C LEU A 458 26.81 12.68 -11.98
N ALA A 459 26.98 13.92 -11.52
CA ALA A 459 28.17 14.35 -10.78
C ALA A 459 28.29 13.62 -9.42
N HIS A 460 27.17 13.39 -8.72
CA HIS A 460 27.18 12.54 -7.53
C HIS A 460 27.57 11.10 -7.86
N CYS A 461 27.03 10.52 -8.94
CA CYS A 461 27.39 9.16 -9.38
C CYS A 461 28.89 9.03 -9.65
N GLU A 462 29.47 10.00 -10.36
CA GLU A 462 30.90 10.08 -10.62
C GLU A 462 31.71 10.10 -9.32
N ALA A 463 31.44 11.07 -8.44
CA ALA A 463 32.20 11.27 -7.22
C ALA A 463 32.13 10.07 -6.26
N VAL A 464 30.95 9.42 -6.19
CA VAL A 464 30.72 8.22 -5.37
C VAL A 464 31.46 7.00 -5.94
N GLY A 465 31.42 6.80 -7.26
CA GLY A 465 32.17 5.74 -7.93
C GLY A 465 33.68 5.87 -7.69
N GLU A 466 34.21 7.08 -7.81
CA GLU A 466 35.62 7.37 -7.53
C GLU A 466 36.00 7.13 -6.06
N ALA A 467 35.15 7.53 -5.10
CA ALA A 467 35.37 7.24 -3.68
C ALA A 467 35.37 5.73 -3.39
N TYR A 468 34.50 4.96 -4.06
CA TYR A 468 34.47 3.51 -3.95
C TYR A 468 35.76 2.86 -4.45
N LEU A 469 36.23 3.24 -5.64
CA LEU A 469 37.48 2.71 -6.21
C LEU A 469 38.69 3.02 -5.34
N ARG A 470 38.80 4.25 -4.80
CA ARG A 470 39.88 4.60 -3.86
C ARG A 470 39.80 3.79 -2.55
N GLY A 471 38.59 3.56 -2.04
CA GLY A 471 38.38 2.71 -0.87
C GLY A 471 38.85 1.28 -1.11
N LEU A 472 38.47 0.66 -2.24
CA LEU A 472 38.93 -0.68 -2.61
C LEU A 472 40.45 -0.74 -2.78
N ALA A 473 41.05 0.27 -3.41
CA ALA A 473 42.50 0.35 -3.56
C ALA A 473 43.21 0.40 -2.19
N ARG A 474 42.67 1.16 -1.23
CA ARG A 474 43.16 1.22 0.15
C ARG A 474 43.03 -0.13 0.86
N LEU A 475 41.88 -0.78 0.75
CA LEU A 475 41.65 -2.11 1.33
C LEU A 475 42.64 -3.14 0.78
N ARG A 476 42.85 -3.13 -0.55
CA ARG A 476 43.82 -4.00 -1.22
C ARG A 476 45.24 -3.73 -0.73
N ALA A 477 45.63 -2.46 -0.62
CA ALA A 477 46.95 -2.06 -0.14
C ALA A 477 47.20 -2.48 1.31
N ALA A 478 46.14 -2.56 2.12
CA ALA A 478 46.18 -3.07 3.49
C ALA A 478 46.12 -4.62 3.58
N GLY A 479 45.99 -5.32 2.45
CA GLY A 479 45.88 -6.79 2.39
C GLY A 479 44.51 -7.34 2.80
N GLY A 480 43.46 -6.51 2.77
CA GLY A 480 42.10 -6.93 3.10
C GLY A 480 41.37 -7.65 1.96
N ASP A 481 40.27 -8.32 2.31
CA ASP A 481 39.44 -9.06 1.36
C ASP A 481 38.47 -8.14 0.60
N LEU A 482 38.72 -7.97 -0.70
CA LEU A 482 37.87 -7.17 -1.58
C LEU A 482 36.52 -7.86 -1.86
N GLY A 483 36.48 -9.20 -1.87
CA GLY A 483 35.28 -9.98 -2.19
C GLY A 483 34.22 -9.91 -1.11
N GLY A 484 34.61 -9.57 0.13
CA GLY A 484 33.73 -9.34 1.27
C GLY A 484 33.06 -7.97 1.29
N VAL A 485 33.47 -7.02 0.43
CA VAL A 485 32.90 -5.67 0.40
C VAL A 485 31.83 -5.52 -0.68
N MET A 486 30.64 -5.14 -0.25
CA MET A 486 29.53 -4.75 -1.11
C MET A 486 29.29 -3.24 -1.00
N SER A 487 28.99 -2.59 -2.11
CA SER A 487 28.52 -1.21 -2.10
C SER A 487 27.37 -1.01 -3.08
N VAL A 488 26.43 -0.15 -2.69
CA VAL A 488 25.32 0.29 -3.54
C VAL A 488 25.30 1.82 -3.62
N ALA A 489 24.97 2.37 -4.79
CA ALA A 489 24.87 3.79 -5.07
C ALA A 489 23.40 4.19 -5.29
N SER A 490 22.75 4.72 -4.24
CA SER A 490 21.32 5.03 -4.25
C SER A 490 21.01 6.36 -4.94
N LEU A 491 20.67 6.30 -6.22
CA LEU A 491 20.24 7.42 -7.05
C LEU A 491 18.73 7.67 -6.88
N PHE A 492 18.37 8.85 -6.39
CA PHE A 492 16.98 9.22 -6.09
C PHE A 492 16.28 9.77 -7.34
N LEU A 493 15.10 9.24 -7.64
CA LEU A 493 14.41 9.51 -8.91
C LEU A 493 13.25 10.49 -8.77
N SER A 494 12.18 10.12 -8.04
CA SER A 494 10.94 10.91 -8.07
C SER A 494 11.11 12.37 -7.62
N ARG A 495 12.11 12.65 -6.77
CA ARG A 495 12.42 14.02 -6.30
C ARG A 495 13.00 14.90 -7.42
N VAL A 496 13.75 14.32 -8.35
CA VAL A 496 14.29 15.01 -9.53
C VAL A 496 13.16 15.48 -10.43
N ASP A 497 12.27 14.57 -10.86
CA ASP A 497 11.14 14.98 -11.70
C ASP A 497 10.19 15.93 -10.98
N THR A 498 9.97 15.78 -9.67
CA THR A 498 9.14 16.74 -8.91
C THR A 498 9.69 18.16 -8.99
N LEU A 499 11.01 18.34 -8.84
CA LEU A 499 11.63 19.67 -8.89
C LEU A 499 11.78 20.18 -10.33
N VAL A 500 12.23 19.33 -11.26
CA VAL A 500 12.40 19.72 -12.67
C VAL A 500 11.05 20.05 -13.30
N ASP A 501 10.00 19.28 -13.04
CA ASP A 501 8.66 19.58 -13.54
C ASP A 501 8.15 20.93 -13.03
N LYS A 502 8.39 21.26 -11.76
CA LYS A 502 8.07 22.58 -11.20
C LYS A 502 8.82 23.70 -11.92
N LEU A 503 10.12 23.52 -12.17
CA LEU A 503 10.93 24.49 -12.90
C LEU A 503 10.47 24.67 -14.35
N LEU A 504 10.03 23.59 -15.00
CA LEU A 504 9.44 23.63 -16.35
C LEU A 504 8.08 24.32 -16.34
N GLU A 505 7.25 24.09 -15.31
CA GLU A 505 5.94 24.74 -15.13
C GLU A 505 6.06 26.25 -14.92
N GLU A 506 7.06 26.70 -14.17
CA GLU A 506 7.36 28.12 -13.98
C GLU A 506 7.78 28.82 -15.28
N ARG A 507 8.37 28.09 -16.23
CA ARG A 507 8.77 28.63 -17.54
C ARG A 507 7.64 28.59 -18.58
N GLY A 508 6.82 27.54 -18.56
CA GLY A 508 5.68 27.36 -19.46
C GLY A 508 6.06 27.09 -20.92
N GLY A 509 5.07 27.17 -21.82
CA GLY A 509 5.25 26.98 -23.27
C GLY A 509 5.61 25.55 -23.66
N ASP A 510 6.37 25.40 -24.75
CA ASP A 510 6.74 24.10 -25.33
C ASP A 510 7.61 23.25 -24.39
N GLN A 511 8.27 23.88 -23.41
CA GLN A 511 9.12 23.20 -22.42
C GLN A 511 8.32 22.26 -21.51
N LEU A 512 7.01 22.45 -21.36
CA LEU A 512 6.13 21.57 -20.59
C LEU A 512 6.10 20.13 -21.12
N ALA A 513 6.50 19.90 -22.37
CA ALA A 513 6.62 18.58 -22.98
C ALA A 513 7.78 17.74 -22.40
N LEU A 514 8.73 18.38 -21.71
CA LEU A 514 9.89 17.73 -21.08
C LEU A 514 9.55 17.10 -19.72
N ARG A 515 8.35 17.34 -19.17
CA ARG A 515 7.99 16.86 -17.83
C ARG A 515 7.93 15.33 -17.72
N GLY A 516 8.30 14.82 -16.54
CA GLY A 516 8.21 13.40 -16.19
C GLY A 516 9.21 12.49 -16.91
N ARG A 517 10.29 13.06 -17.46
CA ARG A 517 11.32 12.31 -18.23
C ARG A 517 12.72 12.43 -17.64
N SER A 518 12.96 13.38 -16.74
CA SER A 518 14.31 13.79 -16.33
C SER A 518 14.97 12.76 -15.44
N ALA A 519 14.22 12.17 -14.50
CA ALA A 519 14.74 11.16 -13.60
C ALA A 519 15.10 9.85 -14.33
N VAL A 520 14.24 9.39 -15.24
CA VAL A 520 14.51 8.19 -16.07
C VAL A 520 15.70 8.45 -17.00
N ALA A 521 15.76 9.61 -17.66
CA ALA A 521 16.91 9.98 -18.48
C ALA A 521 18.21 10.01 -17.67
N MET A 522 18.19 10.56 -16.46
CA MET A 522 19.34 10.57 -15.56
C MET A 522 19.77 9.15 -15.18
N ALA A 523 18.84 8.26 -14.84
CA ALA A 523 19.16 6.89 -14.48
C ALA A 523 19.80 6.11 -15.63
N ARG A 524 19.32 6.30 -16.88
CA ARG A 524 19.90 5.69 -18.08
C ARG A 524 21.35 6.16 -18.31
N LEU A 525 21.59 7.47 -18.26
CA LEU A 525 22.94 8.03 -18.41
C LEU A 525 23.87 7.64 -17.26
N ALA A 526 23.34 7.55 -16.03
CA ALA A 526 24.12 7.06 -14.89
C ALA A 526 24.52 5.59 -15.06
N TYR A 527 23.63 4.77 -15.63
CA TYR A 527 23.92 3.36 -15.90
C TYR A 527 24.96 3.19 -17.03
N GLU A 528 24.88 3.97 -18.11
CA GLU A 528 25.90 3.98 -19.17
C GLU A 528 27.29 4.33 -18.61
N ALA A 529 27.38 5.40 -17.81
CA ALA A 529 28.63 5.80 -17.15
C ALA A 529 29.12 4.75 -16.13
N TRP A 530 28.19 4.07 -15.46
CA TRP A 530 28.49 2.97 -14.56
C TRP A 530 29.09 1.76 -15.29
N GLN A 531 28.49 1.35 -16.41
CA GLN A 531 29.00 0.26 -17.26
C GLN A 531 30.43 0.57 -17.72
N ALA A 532 30.67 1.80 -18.21
CA ALA A 532 32.00 2.22 -18.66
C ALA A 532 33.06 2.13 -17.54
N ARG A 533 32.67 2.42 -16.29
CA ARG A 533 33.59 2.38 -15.13
C ARG A 533 33.86 0.97 -14.64
N PHE A 534 32.82 0.17 -14.43
CA PHE A 534 32.95 -1.11 -13.74
C PHE A 534 33.10 -2.31 -14.67
N HIS A 535 32.74 -2.17 -15.96
CA HIS A 535 32.98 -3.20 -16.99
C HIS A 535 34.07 -2.77 -17.98
N GLY A 536 34.76 -1.65 -17.71
CA GLY A 536 35.89 -1.19 -18.50
C GLY A 536 37.25 -1.49 -17.86
N ALA A 537 38.31 -1.16 -18.58
CA ALA A 537 39.70 -1.44 -18.19
C ALA A 537 40.12 -0.88 -16.82
N GLY A 538 39.46 0.19 -16.33
CA GLY A 538 39.77 0.81 -15.04
C GLY A 538 39.44 -0.06 -13.82
N PHE A 539 38.56 -1.06 -13.95
CA PHE A 539 38.13 -1.93 -12.86
C PHE A 539 38.65 -3.37 -12.96
N GLU A 540 39.15 -3.79 -14.13
CA GLU A 540 39.59 -5.17 -14.40
C GLU A 540 40.60 -5.69 -13.36
N ASP A 541 41.59 -4.90 -12.96
CA ASP A 541 42.59 -5.26 -11.96
C ASP A 541 42.01 -5.48 -10.55
N LEU A 542 40.98 -4.71 -10.19
CA LEU A 542 40.28 -4.86 -8.91
C LEU A 542 39.33 -6.06 -8.95
N ALA A 543 38.63 -6.25 -10.07
CA ALA A 543 37.77 -7.40 -10.31
C ALA A 543 38.55 -8.73 -10.27
N ALA A 544 39.72 -8.78 -10.91
CA ALA A 544 40.62 -9.93 -10.88
C ALA A 544 41.14 -10.25 -9.46
N ALA A 545 41.22 -9.22 -8.60
CA ALA A 545 41.53 -9.36 -7.17
C ALA A 545 40.30 -9.68 -6.30
N GLY A 546 39.13 -9.93 -6.90
CA GLY A 546 37.91 -10.34 -6.22
C GLY A 546 36.94 -9.20 -5.86
N ALA A 547 37.25 -7.95 -6.22
CA ALA A 547 36.32 -6.84 -5.98
C ALA A 547 35.05 -6.98 -6.84
N ARG A 548 33.96 -6.42 -6.34
CA ARG A 548 32.66 -6.38 -7.04
C ARG A 548 32.40 -4.98 -7.59
N PRO A 549 31.66 -4.82 -8.69
CA PRO A 549 31.11 -3.52 -9.05
C PRO A 549 30.27 -2.95 -7.91
N GLN A 550 30.30 -1.63 -7.70
CA GLN A 550 29.33 -0.97 -6.84
C GLN A 550 27.98 -0.96 -7.56
N PHE A 551 26.93 -1.56 -7.02
CA PHE A 551 25.66 -1.67 -7.73
C PHE A 551 24.93 -0.33 -7.80
N MET A 552 24.30 -0.03 -8.93
CA MET A 552 23.34 1.07 -9.02
C MET A 552 22.05 0.70 -8.29
N LEU A 553 21.59 1.60 -7.40
CA LEU A 553 20.33 1.43 -6.68
C LEU A 553 19.38 2.57 -7.01
N TRP A 554 18.21 2.24 -7.57
CA TRP A 554 17.13 3.19 -7.84
C TRP A 554 16.33 3.42 -6.57
N ALA A 555 16.37 4.65 -6.05
CA ALA A 555 15.70 5.04 -4.82
C ALA A 555 14.62 6.10 -5.08
N SER A 556 13.70 6.24 -4.12
CA SER A 556 12.56 7.17 -4.26
C SER A 556 11.78 6.91 -5.56
N THR A 557 11.42 5.64 -5.78
CA THR A 557 10.80 5.15 -7.03
C THR A 557 9.28 5.13 -7.01
N GLY A 558 8.66 5.61 -5.92
CA GLY A 558 7.21 5.84 -5.89
C GLY A 558 6.83 7.13 -6.62
N THR A 559 6.05 7.00 -7.70
CA THR A 559 5.55 8.12 -8.50
C THR A 559 4.76 9.14 -7.67
N LYS A 560 5.12 10.42 -7.79
CA LYS A 560 4.47 11.52 -7.05
C LYS A 560 3.38 12.23 -7.84
N ASN A 561 3.50 12.24 -9.17
CA ASN A 561 2.51 12.84 -10.05
C ASN A 561 1.49 11.79 -10.50
N PRO A 562 0.21 11.89 -10.12
CA PRO A 562 -0.81 10.91 -10.49
C PRO A 562 -1.16 10.91 -11.99
N ALA A 563 -0.59 11.82 -12.78
CA ALA A 563 -0.70 11.81 -14.24
C ALA A 563 0.29 10.83 -14.90
N TYR A 564 1.32 10.38 -14.17
CA TYR A 564 2.32 9.43 -14.66
C TYR A 564 1.96 8.02 -14.22
N SER A 565 2.56 7.03 -14.88
CA SER A 565 2.50 5.64 -14.43
C SER A 565 3.00 5.55 -12.98
N ASP A 566 2.30 4.79 -12.12
CA ASP A 566 2.75 4.46 -10.77
C ASP A 566 3.99 3.56 -10.75
N LEU A 567 4.37 3.01 -11.91
CA LEU A 567 5.60 2.27 -12.17
C LEU A 567 6.61 3.03 -13.06
N LEU A 568 6.48 4.35 -13.22
CA LEU A 568 7.38 5.20 -14.04
C LEU A 568 8.87 5.00 -13.72
N TYR A 569 9.21 4.77 -12.45
CA TYR A 569 10.59 4.59 -11.99
C TYR A 569 10.95 3.12 -11.73
N VAL A 570 10.15 2.20 -12.28
CA VAL A 570 10.38 0.77 -12.17
C VAL A 570 10.51 0.18 -13.57
N GLU A 571 9.43 0.18 -14.36
CA GLU A 571 9.43 -0.48 -15.68
C GLU A 571 10.57 0.00 -16.59
N PRO A 572 10.81 1.32 -16.78
CA PRO A 572 11.85 1.79 -17.69
C PRO A 572 13.29 1.52 -17.21
N LEU A 573 13.47 1.11 -15.95
CA LEU A 573 14.75 1.02 -15.28
C LEU A 573 15.16 -0.41 -14.93
N ILE A 574 14.42 -1.41 -15.41
CA ILE A 574 14.79 -2.81 -15.28
C ILE A 574 16.01 -3.08 -16.17
N GLY A 575 17.11 -3.52 -15.55
CA GLY A 575 18.37 -3.82 -16.23
C GLY A 575 19.36 -4.58 -15.34
N ALA A 576 20.38 -5.16 -15.96
CA ALA A 576 21.33 -6.05 -15.28
C ALA A 576 22.18 -5.32 -14.22
N ASP A 577 22.55 -6.05 -13.16
CA ASP A 577 23.43 -5.56 -12.09
C ASP A 577 22.93 -4.29 -11.39
N THR A 578 21.60 -4.16 -11.28
CA THR A 578 20.95 -3.05 -10.60
C THR A 578 20.04 -3.51 -9.47
N ILE A 579 19.72 -2.57 -8.59
CA ILE A 579 18.79 -2.76 -7.48
C ILE A 579 17.71 -1.68 -7.60
N ASN A 580 16.45 -2.03 -7.33
CA ASN A 580 15.39 -1.04 -7.13
C ASN A 580 14.81 -1.22 -5.74
N THR A 581 14.89 -0.18 -4.90
CA THR A 581 14.25 -0.21 -3.57
C THR A 581 12.86 0.40 -3.66
N LEU A 582 11.84 -0.41 -3.35
CA LEU A 582 10.45 -0.07 -3.58
C LEU A 582 9.72 0.20 -2.25
N PRO A 583 8.99 1.31 -2.11
CA PRO A 583 8.02 1.44 -1.03
C PRO A 583 6.87 0.44 -1.24
N ASP A 584 6.16 0.07 -0.15
CA ASP A 584 5.14 -0.99 -0.17
C ASP A 584 4.12 -0.81 -1.32
N ALA A 585 3.65 0.42 -1.55
CA ALA A 585 2.66 0.72 -2.59
C ALA A 585 3.18 0.49 -4.02
N THR A 586 4.45 0.76 -4.28
CA THR A 586 5.06 0.54 -5.61
C THR A 586 5.39 -0.93 -5.82
N LEU A 587 5.80 -1.63 -4.76
CA LEU A 587 5.97 -3.08 -4.77
C LEU A 587 4.63 -3.79 -5.06
N ASP A 588 3.54 -3.34 -4.45
CA ASP A 588 2.19 -3.83 -4.73
C ASP A 588 1.75 -3.55 -6.17
N ALA A 589 2.01 -2.35 -6.71
CA ALA A 589 1.70 -2.01 -8.09
C ALA A 589 2.48 -2.89 -9.09
N LEU A 590 3.77 -3.13 -8.82
CA LEU A 590 4.61 -4.00 -9.65
C LEU A 590 4.06 -5.44 -9.64
N ARG A 591 3.62 -5.94 -8.47
CA ARG A 591 2.99 -7.26 -8.33
C ARG A 591 1.69 -7.37 -9.13
N ASP A 592 0.88 -6.32 -9.12
CA ASP A 592 -0.46 -6.31 -9.71
C ASP A 592 -0.43 -6.23 -11.25
N HIS A 593 0.33 -5.27 -11.80
CA HIS A 593 0.24 -4.94 -13.23
C HIS A 593 1.56 -4.59 -13.91
N GLY A 594 2.69 -4.90 -13.28
CA GLY A 594 4.01 -4.61 -13.82
C GLY A 594 4.32 -5.33 -15.14
N ARG A 595 4.87 -4.59 -16.10
CA ARG A 595 5.37 -5.13 -17.37
C ARG A 595 6.88 -5.28 -17.29
N ILE A 596 7.34 -6.51 -17.32
CA ILE A 596 8.75 -6.83 -17.09
C ILE A 596 9.45 -6.98 -18.44
N ALA A 597 10.45 -6.12 -18.68
CA ALA A 597 11.33 -6.14 -19.83
C ALA A 597 12.67 -5.46 -19.48
N SER A 598 13.76 -5.83 -20.14
CA SER A 598 15.05 -5.12 -19.99
C SER A 598 15.01 -3.83 -20.81
N THR A 599 14.77 -2.69 -20.18
CA THR A 599 14.56 -1.39 -20.88
C THR A 599 15.55 -0.30 -20.45
N LEU A 600 16.42 -0.59 -19.47
CA LEU A 600 17.35 0.39 -18.92
C LEU A 600 18.34 0.92 -19.97
N GLU A 601 18.72 0.09 -20.93
CA GLU A 601 19.67 0.44 -22.01
C GLU A 601 18.97 0.98 -23.27
N GLU A 602 17.65 1.12 -23.26
CA GLU A 602 16.89 1.69 -24.38
C GLU A 602 16.95 3.23 -24.37
N ASP A 603 16.86 3.85 -25.54
CA ASP A 603 16.82 5.30 -25.78
C ASP A 603 17.85 6.17 -25.03
N VAL A 604 19.07 5.66 -24.80
CA VAL A 604 20.14 6.43 -24.12
C VAL A 604 20.45 7.75 -24.87
N GLU A 605 20.45 7.72 -26.20
CA GLU A 605 20.60 8.94 -27.02
C GLU A 605 19.48 9.96 -26.77
N GLN A 606 18.23 9.51 -26.56
CA GLN A 606 17.12 10.40 -26.25
C GLN A 606 17.24 10.96 -24.82
N ALA A 607 17.79 10.18 -23.89
CA ALA A 607 18.11 10.66 -22.54
C ALA A 607 19.17 11.78 -22.58
N ALA A 608 20.22 11.63 -23.40
CA ALA A 608 21.21 12.68 -23.62
C ALA A 608 20.61 13.93 -24.29
N ALA A 609 19.77 13.75 -25.31
CA ALA A 609 19.05 14.84 -25.97
C ALA A 609 18.11 15.58 -25.00
N HIS A 610 17.45 14.86 -24.08
CA HIS A 610 16.63 15.44 -23.02
C HIS A 610 17.43 16.34 -22.09
N PHE A 611 18.63 15.92 -21.68
CA PHE A 611 19.55 16.74 -20.88
C PHE A 611 19.96 18.02 -21.61
N THR A 612 20.26 17.92 -22.91
CA THR A 612 20.57 19.10 -23.74
C THR A 612 19.36 20.05 -23.85
N ALA A 613 18.14 19.50 -23.99
CA ALA A 613 16.92 20.30 -24.04
C ALA A 613 16.64 21.04 -22.71
N LEU A 614 16.87 20.38 -21.57
CA LEU A 614 16.76 21.03 -20.25
C LEU A 614 17.79 22.14 -20.07
N ALA A 615 19.03 21.92 -20.48
CA ALA A 615 20.07 22.96 -20.46
C ALA A 615 19.70 24.16 -21.35
N ALA A 616 19.17 23.90 -22.56
CA ALA A 616 18.66 24.94 -23.45
C ALA A 616 17.45 25.70 -22.86
N ALA A 617 16.65 25.04 -22.02
CA ALA A 617 15.59 25.66 -21.22
C ALA A 617 16.12 26.42 -19.98
N GLY A 618 17.44 26.46 -19.78
CA GLY A 618 18.07 27.11 -18.62
C GLY A 618 17.86 26.36 -17.32
N ILE A 619 17.71 25.03 -17.37
CA ILE A 619 17.66 24.16 -16.19
C ILE A 619 19.00 23.43 -16.07
N ASP A 620 19.77 23.81 -15.05
CA ASP A 620 21.03 23.14 -14.69
C ASP A 620 20.76 21.95 -13.77
N LEU A 621 20.94 20.73 -14.30
CA LEU A 621 20.72 19.50 -13.55
C LEU A 621 21.76 19.23 -12.46
N VAL A 622 22.95 19.83 -12.54
CA VAL A 622 23.94 19.77 -11.46
C VAL A 622 23.44 20.59 -10.28
N ALA A 623 23.04 21.85 -10.53
CA ALA A 623 22.48 22.71 -9.49
C ALA A 623 21.18 22.15 -8.88
N VAL A 624 20.33 21.52 -9.69
CA VAL A 624 19.15 20.77 -9.20
C VAL A 624 19.57 19.64 -8.26
N GLY A 625 20.60 18.88 -8.62
CA GLY A 625 21.13 17.80 -7.80
C GLY A 625 21.64 18.27 -6.44
N GLU A 626 22.46 19.32 -6.42
CA GLU A 626 23.00 19.92 -5.18
C GLU A 626 21.88 20.41 -4.25
N ARG A 627 20.90 21.12 -4.83
CA ARG A 627 19.74 21.60 -4.09
C ARG A 627 18.94 20.45 -3.48
N LEU A 628 18.70 19.38 -4.25
CA LEU A 628 17.96 18.21 -3.75
C LEU A 628 18.73 17.45 -2.67
N GLN A 629 20.06 17.41 -2.74
CA GLN A 629 20.88 16.84 -1.67
C GLN A 629 20.72 17.64 -0.37
N GLN A 630 20.83 18.97 -0.44
CA GLN A 630 20.66 19.86 0.71
C GLN A 630 19.24 19.76 1.33
N GLU A 631 18.20 19.86 0.49
CA GLU A 631 16.81 19.71 0.93
C GLU A 631 16.54 18.30 1.50
N GLY A 632 17.15 17.27 0.91
CA GLY A 632 17.03 15.89 1.34
C GLY A 632 17.68 15.64 2.69
N LEU A 633 18.86 16.20 2.93
CA LEU A 633 19.56 16.14 4.20
C LEU A 633 18.76 16.83 5.31
N ALA A 634 18.26 18.04 5.05
CA ALA A 634 17.43 18.77 6.02
C ALA A 634 16.15 18.00 6.42
N GLN A 635 15.51 17.31 5.46
CA GLN A 635 14.37 16.44 5.76
C GLN A 635 14.75 15.24 6.63
N PHE A 636 15.94 14.67 6.44
CA PHE A 636 16.43 13.55 7.24
C PHE A 636 16.81 14.00 8.65
N GLU A 637 17.45 15.16 8.80
CA GLU A 637 17.72 15.78 10.10
C GLU A 637 16.42 16.06 10.86
N GLN A 638 15.40 16.60 10.19
CA GLN A 638 14.10 16.84 10.82
C GLN A 638 13.42 15.53 11.26
N ALA A 639 13.42 14.50 10.41
CA ALA A 639 12.86 13.20 10.75
C ALA A 639 13.61 12.53 11.91
N PHE A 640 14.94 12.68 11.94
CA PHE A 640 15.77 12.17 13.02
C PHE A 640 15.58 12.94 14.32
N ALA A 641 15.46 14.27 14.28
CA ALA A 641 15.14 15.08 15.45
C ALA A 641 13.80 14.67 16.08
N GLY A 642 12.76 14.47 15.27
CA GLY A 642 11.48 13.94 15.76
C GLY A 642 11.61 12.53 16.34
N LEU A 643 12.53 11.71 15.81
CA LEU A 643 12.83 10.40 16.38
C LEU A 643 13.52 10.53 17.75
N LEU A 644 14.49 11.44 17.88
CA LEU A 644 15.18 11.68 19.15
C LEU A 644 14.22 12.25 20.20
N GLU A 645 13.26 13.11 19.81
CA GLU A 645 12.19 13.56 20.71
C GLU A 645 11.31 12.40 21.17
N LEU A 646 11.01 11.46 20.28
CA LEU A 646 10.24 10.26 20.59
C LEU A 646 10.99 9.34 21.57
N THR A 647 12.32 9.22 21.45
CA THR A 647 13.15 8.33 22.28
C THR A 647 13.78 8.99 23.51
N ALA A 648 13.72 10.32 23.62
CA ALA A 648 14.07 11.07 24.83
C ALA A 648 13.15 10.72 26.01
#